data_AF-A0A958HZL1-F1
#
_entry.id   AF-A0A958HZL1-F1
#
_cell.length_a   1.000
_cell.length_b   1.000
_cell.length_c   1.000
_cell.angle_alpha   90.00
_cell.angle_beta   90.00
_cell.angle_gamma   90.00
#
_symmetry.space_group_name_H-M   'P 1'
#
loop_
_entity.id
_entity.type
_entity.pdbx_description
1 polymer ?
#
loop_
_entity_poly.entity_id
_entity_poly.type
_entity_poly.pdbx_seq_one_letter_code
_entity_poly.pdbx_strand_id
1 'polypeptide(L)'
;ENAGALERVIQQQLQLMQHQLAAFGAVGQSTPAQTPAPPPTAPSVSPALKPKATPLPQSRPQPAPQINELNLQQQLFLDRFVAKYSAKTKTSKAIAAEQRQHLADPQVIDGFSRFWKEVVYPIAAQRSEGSRIWDVDGNEYIDMIMGFGVNLFGHQPEFIKSAVMQQFEAGMHLGVISPLAKEVARMVCEMTGHDRAHIVNTGSEAVLAAVRAARTATGRQKIAVFEGDYHGLVDEYLVRGIKTTDGIRTLPKAPGIPDFLTENTLLLDYTDDCFDAIRANADDLAAVIIEPITAVRPNFQPKEMIQKVRELTRELDIPLIFDELITGFRLHPKGAQGWYGIEADICSYGKALSGGMAMAVVAGKRKYMDSFDGGDWRYGDDSYPEGVVTYCVGTFMRNPMGLAASHAALQKLQSDSPNLQNELNAKADHFAARVNDIFRRKNAPIELLNGGSIIKFIFTDQNPLNGLFFFLMREKGVLLRERACFVSTAHSEADLDFVLRAIETSVDDMQRSGFMTGSESTSGLRQLPLTDQQMEIWLATQMGDAASCAYNMSTTIRLDGKLDESALRNSVRKLVDRHEALRITFDANGVFQQIAENIEVAIAEKDLSNLDSDARETELQKLQSEENRQPFDLVNGPLFRFTLIKLANDAHALMVCAHHLICDGWSMGILCEELGELYRSESRSDAPKLPDPKPFGEYAQQLSAFWRSEDGSATENFWLKQFQSPPQPLKLPVDFPKINGRTYRSGQLFAHIDAATFENIRSAAKRMGATAFSTLMSGFVTQLHRLSGQNDFAIGLAAAGQSGQSNANLVGHCVSLLPIRAKISPESTFKSLLGQIKTGLMDAFDHREYTYGKLLEKLRLNRDASQPPLLSVEITYESESASLPFGDLQAKTVLNPKSYANFDLEMYFTESENGLGIRLDYQAEKFKKETVERWLNHFKLLLESVIAQPETPLTQLYKTLPAEPLAAQQQASQPVDKKEDTKETHVEASTETEKKLIAIWREVLRIPDIGVTDEFYDLGGHSLLGVRILTRISDEFQIDLPLRSLLVEMPTIASLANHIDNLKLIAEPAEQPATADDSDEWEDLEI
;
A
#
# COMPACT_ATOMS: atom_id res chain seq x y z
N GLU A 1 74.17 27.10 -15.98
CA GLU A 1 74.83 26.52 -14.78
C GLU A 1 73.88 26.11 -13.65
N ASN A 2 72.55 26.17 -13.81
CA ASN A 2 71.58 25.91 -12.73
C ASN A 2 71.16 24.44 -12.50
N ALA A 3 71.93 23.45 -12.98
CA ALA A 3 71.68 22.04 -12.67
C ALA A 3 72.29 21.60 -11.31
N GLY A 4 73.46 22.14 -10.94
CA GLY A 4 74.21 21.76 -9.74
C GLY A 4 73.80 22.47 -8.45
N ALA A 5 72.64 23.13 -8.40
CA ALA A 5 72.12 23.76 -7.17
C ALA A 5 71.14 22.85 -6.44
N LEU A 6 70.17 22.28 -7.17
CA LEU A 6 69.14 21.38 -6.63
C LEU A 6 69.74 20.09 -6.05
N GLU A 7 70.72 19.52 -6.74
CA GLU A 7 71.41 18.29 -6.34
C GLU A 7 72.17 18.44 -4.99
N ARG A 8 72.72 19.63 -4.71
CA ARG A 8 73.35 19.94 -3.42
C ARG A 8 72.34 20.08 -2.28
N VAL A 9 71.17 20.66 -2.53
CA VAL A 9 70.09 20.76 -1.53
C VAL A 9 69.57 19.36 -1.18
N ILE A 10 69.36 18.50 -2.18
CA ILE A 10 68.91 17.11 -1.97
C ILE A 10 69.95 16.31 -1.17
N GLN A 11 71.25 16.44 -1.45
CA GLN A 11 72.30 15.79 -0.66
C GLN A 11 72.36 16.27 0.80
N GLN A 12 72.19 17.57 1.06
CA GLN A 12 72.13 18.10 2.43
C GLN A 12 70.91 17.56 3.19
N GLN A 13 69.75 17.45 2.53
CA GLN A 13 68.53 16.90 3.15
C GLN A 13 68.68 15.41 3.49
N LEU A 14 69.33 14.63 2.62
CA LEU A 14 69.63 13.21 2.87
C LEU A 14 70.63 13.00 4.01
N GLN A 15 71.65 13.85 4.15
CA GLN A 15 72.58 13.79 5.29
C GLN A 15 71.89 14.13 6.63
N LEU A 16 70.98 15.10 6.65
CA LEU A 16 70.17 15.42 7.83
C LEU A 16 69.27 14.26 8.24
N MET A 17 68.59 13.59 7.29
CA MET A 17 67.80 12.39 7.57
C MET A 17 68.67 11.23 8.09
N GLN A 18 69.87 11.01 7.52
CA GLN A 18 70.77 9.95 8.02
C GLN A 18 71.26 10.22 9.45
N HIS A 19 71.55 11.47 9.82
CA HIS A 19 71.89 11.80 11.20
C HIS A 19 70.72 11.63 12.18
N GLN A 20 69.49 11.95 11.77
CA GLN A 20 68.29 11.70 12.60
C GLN A 20 68.02 10.19 12.78
N LEU A 21 68.17 9.39 11.71
CA LEU A 21 68.03 7.93 11.79
C LEU A 21 69.11 7.27 12.67
N ALA A 22 70.34 7.78 12.66
CA ALA A 22 71.41 7.30 13.55
C ALA A 22 71.12 7.58 15.04
N ALA A 23 70.43 8.68 15.36
CA ALA A 23 70.07 9.04 16.74
C ALA A 23 69.00 8.12 17.36
N PHE A 24 68.15 7.46 16.56
CA PHE A 24 67.14 6.50 17.03
C PHE A 24 67.63 5.05 17.11
N GLY A 25 68.86 4.76 16.65
CA GLY A 25 69.33 3.38 16.41
C GLY A 25 70.22 2.73 17.48
N ALA A 26 70.54 3.40 18.60
CA ALA A 26 71.64 2.94 19.47
C ALA A 26 71.45 3.16 20.99
N VAL A 27 70.55 2.39 21.62
CA VAL A 27 70.74 1.92 23.01
C VAL A 27 70.38 0.44 23.08
N GLY A 28 71.38 -0.44 22.92
CA GLY A 28 71.13 -1.89 22.92
C GLY A 28 72.29 -2.77 22.47
N GLN A 29 73.43 -2.76 23.18
CA GLN A 29 74.44 -3.83 23.09
C GLN A 29 75.16 -4.07 24.42
N SER A 30 75.11 -5.31 24.93
CA SER A 30 76.27 -6.22 25.08
C SER A 30 75.95 -7.45 25.95
N THR A 31 76.82 -8.46 25.90
CA THR A 31 76.52 -9.89 26.13
C THR A 31 77.33 -10.48 27.33
N PRO A 32 77.41 -11.80 27.64
CA PRO A 32 77.22 -12.28 29.02
C PRO A 32 78.42 -13.00 29.70
N ALA A 33 78.33 -13.30 31.01
CA ALA A 33 79.12 -14.35 31.68
C ALA A 33 78.48 -14.97 32.96
N GLN A 34 78.61 -16.30 33.03
CA GLN A 34 78.35 -17.36 34.04
C GLN A 34 78.08 -17.10 35.55
N THR A 35 77.28 -18.02 36.13
CA THR A 35 76.86 -18.26 37.54
C THR A 35 77.89 -19.08 38.36
N PRO A 36 77.91 -19.06 39.73
CA PRO A 36 76.86 -19.50 40.70
C PRO A 36 76.72 -18.57 41.95
N ALA A 37 75.98 -18.81 43.07
CA ALA A 37 75.07 -19.87 43.59
C ALA A 37 74.05 -19.25 44.62
N PRO A 38 73.04 -19.99 45.18
CA PRO A 38 71.91 -19.41 45.94
C PRO A 38 71.95 -19.66 47.48
N PRO A 39 71.19 -18.92 48.33
CA PRO A 39 69.77 -19.24 48.63
C PRO A 39 68.90 -18.00 49.01
N PRO A 40 67.63 -18.12 49.49
CA PRO A 40 66.61 -19.16 49.34
C PRO A 40 65.34 -18.67 48.58
N THR A 41 64.37 -19.56 48.41
CA THR A 41 63.12 -19.35 47.65
C THR A 41 62.04 -18.51 48.35
N ALA A 42 61.37 -17.64 47.59
CA ALA A 42 60.06 -17.05 47.88
C ALA A 42 59.08 -17.46 46.74
N PRO A 43 57.74 -17.48 46.97
CA PRO A 43 56.83 -18.34 46.23
C PRO A 43 56.56 -17.91 44.78
N SER A 44 56.30 -18.90 43.92
CA SER A 44 55.97 -18.70 42.50
C SER A 44 54.60 -18.02 42.33
N VAL A 45 54.60 -16.79 41.83
CA VAL A 45 53.42 -16.20 41.18
C VAL A 45 53.49 -16.58 39.70
N SER A 46 52.48 -17.32 39.23
CA SER A 46 52.35 -17.71 37.83
C SER A 46 52.36 -16.47 36.90
N PRO A 47 52.89 -16.55 35.67
CA PRO A 47 52.82 -15.43 34.75
C PRO A 47 51.36 -15.07 34.49
N ALA A 48 50.96 -13.85 34.86
CA ALA A 48 49.64 -13.34 34.51
C ALA A 48 49.51 -13.37 32.98
N LEU A 49 48.52 -14.12 32.50
CA LEU A 49 48.19 -14.19 31.08
C LEU A 49 48.02 -12.76 30.55
N LYS A 50 48.67 -12.44 29.42
CA LYS A 50 48.27 -11.27 28.61
C LYS A 50 46.75 -11.35 28.44
N PRO A 51 45.98 -10.27 28.71
CA PRO A 51 44.55 -10.30 28.46
C PRO A 51 44.34 -10.67 27.00
N LYS A 52 43.75 -11.85 26.74
CA LYS A 52 43.13 -12.08 25.44
C LYS A 52 42.08 -10.99 25.31
N ALA A 53 42.05 -10.28 24.18
CA ALA A 53 40.95 -9.42 23.86
C ALA A 53 39.67 -10.28 23.89
N THR A 54 38.89 -10.14 24.96
CA THR A 54 37.61 -10.82 25.09
C THR A 54 36.75 -10.33 23.93
N PRO A 55 36.20 -11.22 23.08
CA PRO A 55 35.23 -10.79 22.09
C PRO A 55 34.13 -10.02 22.80
N LEU A 56 33.86 -8.79 22.35
CA LEU A 56 32.85 -7.93 22.96
C LEU A 56 31.57 -8.74 23.19
N PRO A 57 30.97 -8.71 24.40
CA PRO A 57 29.64 -9.26 24.58
C PRO A 57 28.72 -8.56 23.59
N GLN A 58 28.30 -9.26 22.55
CA GLN A 58 27.18 -8.80 21.74
C GLN A 58 25.99 -8.81 22.68
N SER A 59 25.67 -7.67 23.29
CA SER A 59 24.39 -7.45 23.94
C SER A 59 23.35 -7.36 22.84
N ARG A 60 23.04 -8.53 22.25
CA ARG A 60 21.84 -8.71 21.46
C ARG A 60 20.69 -8.40 22.42
N PRO A 61 19.80 -7.46 22.09
CA PRO A 61 18.46 -7.48 22.65
C PRO A 61 17.91 -8.91 22.50
N GLN A 62 16.94 -9.31 23.33
CA GLN A 62 16.17 -10.50 23.00
C GLN A 62 15.70 -10.35 21.54
N PRO A 63 15.98 -11.32 20.65
CA PRO A 63 15.62 -11.16 19.25
C PRO A 63 14.10 -11.01 19.19
N ALA A 64 13.64 -9.84 18.76
CA ALA A 64 12.26 -9.64 18.36
C ALA A 64 11.89 -10.76 17.37
N PRO A 65 10.65 -11.29 17.39
CA PRO A 65 10.27 -12.43 16.58
C PRO A 65 10.70 -12.23 15.13
N GLN A 66 11.61 -13.08 14.65
CA GLN A 66 12.20 -12.93 13.33
C GLN A 66 11.19 -13.32 12.25
N ILE A 67 10.42 -12.33 11.81
CA ILE A 67 9.77 -12.36 10.51
C ILE A 67 10.90 -12.35 9.48
N ASN A 68 11.10 -13.49 8.81
CA ASN A 68 12.14 -13.64 7.79
C ASN A 68 11.63 -13.26 6.39
N GLU A 69 10.32 -13.39 6.16
CA GLU A 69 9.65 -13.11 4.89
C GLU A 69 8.30 -12.42 5.17
N LEU A 70 7.91 -11.49 4.30
CA LEU A 70 6.58 -10.91 4.28
C LEU A 70 5.62 -11.82 3.50
N ASN A 71 4.34 -11.83 3.86
CA ASN A 71 3.34 -12.48 3.04
C ASN A 71 3.10 -11.70 1.73
N LEU A 72 2.45 -12.31 0.73
CA LEU A 72 2.27 -11.70 -0.59
C LEU A 72 1.52 -10.35 -0.55
N GLN A 73 0.52 -10.20 0.34
CA GLN A 73 -0.26 -8.97 0.50
C GLN A 73 0.59 -7.84 1.09
N GLN A 74 1.37 -8.14 2.13
CA GLN A 74 2.34 -7.25 2.73
C GLN A 74 3.41 -6.83 1.72
N GLN A 75 3.97 -7.78 0.96
CA GLN A 75 5.01 -7.52 -0.03
C GLN A 75 4.49 -6.61 -1.16
N LEU A 76 3.33 -6.94 -1.75
CA LEU A 76 2.73 -6.12 -2.82
C LEU A 76 2.35 -4.71 -2.36
N PHE A 77 1.90 -4.54 -1.12
CA PHE A 77 1.70 -3.21 -0.55
C PHE A 77 3.03 -2.46 -0.40
N LEU A 78 4.05 -3.14 0.15
CA LEU A 78 5.34 -2.52 0.43
C LEU A 78 6.07 -2.11 -0.86
N ASP A 79 6.05 -2.93 -1.91
CA ASP A 79 6.68 -2.62 -3.18
C ASP A 79 6.08 -1.34 -3.81
N ARG A 80 4.74 -1.22 -3.82
CA ARG A 80 4.04 0.00 -4.27
C ARG A 80 4.37 1.20 -3.40
N PHE A 81 4.40 1.02 -2.08
CA PHE A 81 4.75 2.08 -1.14
C PHE A 81 6.19 2.58 -1.34
N VAL A 82 7.16 1.67 -1.45
CA VAL A 82 8.57 1.96 -1.67
C VAL A 82 8.78 2.70 -2.99
N ALA A 83 8.11 2.28 -4.07
CA ALA A 83 8.14 2.97 -5.36
C ALA A 83 7.61 4.41 -5.24
N LYS A 84 6.38 4.59 -4.72
CA LYS A 84 5.74 5.90 -4.54
C LYS A 84 6.57 6.84 -3.66
N TYR A 85 7.05 6.35 -2.51
CA TYR A 85 7.85 7.15 -1.58
C TYR A 85 9.23 7.50 -2.17
N SER A 86 9.89 6.57 -2.86
CA SER A 86 11.18 6.82 -3.52
C SER A 86 11.05 7.83 -4.68
N ALA A 87 9.96 7.77 -5.44
CA ALA A 87 9.67 8.75 -6.50
C ALA A 87 9.42 10.15 -5.92
N LYS A 88 8.61 10.23 -4.85
CA LYS A 88 8.31 11.48 -4.13
C LYS A 88 9.57 12.15 -3.56
N THR A 89 10.52 11.36 -3.02
CA THR A 89 11.67 11.85 -2.24
C THR A 89 13.02 11.52 -2.89
N LYS A 90 13.05 11.50 -4.24
CA LYS A 90 14.17 11.01 -5.05
C LYS A 90 15.49 11.73 -4.78
N THR A 91 15.48 13.05 -4.61
CA THR A 91 16.68 13.87 -4.40
C THR A 91 17.15 13.73 -2.96
N SER A 92 16.23 13.68 -1.99
CA SER A 92 16.57 13.30 -0.60
C SER A 92 17.25 11.93 -0.53
N LYS A 93 16.77 10.94 -1.29
CA LYS A 93 17.39 9.60 -1.38
C LYS A 93 18.80 9.65 -1.98
N ALA A 94 18.99 10.40 -3.06
CA ALA A 94 20.28 10.58 -3.71
C ALA A 94 21.31 11.24 -2.79
N ILE A 95 20.94 12.37 -2.18
CA ILE A 95 21.78 13.09 -1.19
C ILE A 95 22.18 12.14 -0.05
N ALA A 96 21.24 11.37 0.50
CA ALA A 96 21.53 10.42 1.59
C ALA A 96 22.37 9.21 1.18
N ALA A 97 22.49 8.91 -0.13
CA ALA A 97 23.39 7.89 -0.66
C ALA A 97 24.81 8.45 -0.87
N GLU A 98 24.93 9.64 -1.44
CA GLU A 98 26.20 10.35 -1.66
C GLU A 98 26.87 10.72 -0.33
N GLN A 99 26.12 11.38 0.56
CA GLN A 99 26.62 11.81 1.87
C GLN A 99 27.14 10.65 2.72
N ARG A 100 26.57 9.44 2.59
CA ARG A 100 26.97 8.26 3.38
C ARG A 100 28.44 7.86 3.21
N GLN A 101 29.09 8.30 2.13
CA GLN A 101 30.52 8.07 1.90
C GLN A 101 31.44 9.00 2.73
N HIS A 102 30.92 10.15 3.17
CA HIS A 102 31.72 11.24 3.74
C HIS A 102 31.21 11.76 5.10
N LEU A 103 29.93 11.58 5.40
CA LEU A 103 29.26 12.02 6.62
C LEU A 103 28.78 10.80 7.43
N ALA A 104 29.43 10.56 8.56
CA ALA A 104 29.05 9.52 9.51
C ALA A 104 27.96 10.05 10.47
N ASP A 105 26.70 10.02 10.03
CA ASP A 105 25.54 10.41 10.85
C ASP A 105 24.83 9.17 11.44
N PRO A 106 24.72 9.03 12.78
CA PRO A 106 24.00 7.91 13.40
C PRO A 106 22.49 7.93 13.13
N GLN A 107 21.90 9.04 12.67
CA GLN A 107 20.46 9.11 12.42
C GLN A 107 20.01 8.37 11.15
N VAL A 108 20.93 8.02 10.23
CA VAL A 108 20.59 7.34 8.97
C VAL A 108 20.18 5.88 9.12
N ILE A 109 20.26 5.33 10.35
CA ILE A 109 19.86 3.95 10.68
C ILE A 109 18.60 3.87 11.56
N ASP A 110 18.04 5.00 11.99
CA ASP A 110 16.75 5.03 12.70
C ASP A 110 15.65 4.40 11.82
N GLY A 111 14.89 3.45 12.37
CA GLY A 111 13.82 2.73 11.64
C GLY A 111 14.32 1.73 10.58
N PHE A 112 15.60 1.35 10.59
CA PHE A 112 16.16 0.42 9.61
C PHE A 112 15.53 -0.99 9.68
N SER A 113 14.98 -1.44 8.55
CA SER A 113 14.55 -2.82 8.32
C SER A 113 15.09 -3.31 6.98
N ARG A 114 15.30 -4.63 6.86
CA ARG A 114 15.71 -5.24 5.59
C ARG A 114 14.60 -5.15 4.54
N PHE A 115 13.34 -5.20 4.96
CA PHE A 115 12.18 -5.18 4.07
C PHE A 115 12.03 -3.85 3.33
N TRP A 116 12.29 -2.73 4.01
CA TRP A 116 12.09 -1.38 3.47
C TRP A 116 13.34 -0.50 3.51
N LYS A 117 14.54 -1.09 3.45
CA LYS A 117 15.82 -0.36 3.39
C LYS A 117 15.83 0.78 2.36
N GLU A 118 15.05 0.62 1.30
CA GLU A 118 14.90 1.55 0.18
C GLU A 118 14.15 2.85 0.51
N VAL A 119 13.58 3.00 1.71
CA VAL A 119 13.01 4.26 2.22
C VAL A 119 13.74 4.79 3.47
N VAL A 120 14.80 4.10 3.92
CA VAL A 120 15.55 4.44 5.14
C VAL A 120 16.62 5.49 4.82
N TYR A 121 16.19 6.74 4.84
CA TYR A 121 17.02 7.94 4.75
C TYR A 121 16.34 9.14 5.43
N PRO A 122 17.12 10.16 5.84
CA PRO A 122 16.57 11.46 6.25
C PRO A 122 15.98 12.20 5.03
N ILE A 123 14.99 13.06 5.28
CA ILE A 123 14.51 14.03 4.28
C ILE A 123 15.47 15.22 4.28
N ALA A 124 15.94 15.62 3.11
CA ALA A 124 16.78 16.80 2.96
C ALA A 124 15.90 18.05 2.84
N ALA A 125 15.81 18.83 3.91
CA ALA A 125 15.02 20.06 3.94
C ALA A 125 15.67 21.18 3.10
N GLN A 126 14.86 21.92 2.34
CA GLN A 126 15.27 23.13 1.61
C GLN A 126 14.86 24.39 2.36
N ARG A 127 13.64 24.45 2.92
CA ARG A 127 13.11 25.58 3.69
C ARG A 127 12.10 25.14 4.75
N SER A 128 11.80 26.02 5.71
CA SER A 128 10.86 25.75 6.81
C SER A 128 10.24 27.03 7.34
N GLU A 129 8.94 27.03 7.63
CA GLU A 129 8.18 28.19 8.09
C GLU A 129 6.95 27.75 8.90
N GLY A 130 6.67 28.38 10.04
CA GLY A 130 5.50 28.06 10.86
C GLY A 130 5.51 26.61 11.37
N SER A 131 4.49 25.82 11.01
CA SER A 131 4.40 24.37 11.29
C SER A 131 4.96 23.50 10.17
N ARG A 132 5.56 24.08 9.13
CA ARG A 132 5.85 23.39 7.85
C ARG A 132 7.35 23.33 7.51
N ILE A 133 7.72 22.25 6.83
CA ILE A 133 9.01 22.05 6.17
C ILE A 133 8.75 21.71 4.70
N TRP A 134 9.60 22.20 3.79
CA TRP A 134 9.65 21.76 2.40
C TRP A 134 11.01 21.12 2.11
N ASP A 135 11.00 19.97 1.45
CA ASP A 135 12.21 19.26 1.05
C ASP A 135 12.78 19.75 -0.29
N VAL A 136 13.99 19.28 -0.62
CA VAL A 136 14.67 19.55 -1.90
C VAL A 136 13.94 19.00 -3.14
N ASP A 137 12.95 18.13 -2.95
CA ASP A 137 12.08 17.59 -3.99
C ASP A 137 10.79 18.43 -4.14
N GLY A 138 10.63 19.50 -3.34
CA GLY A 138 9.49 20.42 -3.36
C GLY A 138 8.30 19.98 -2.49
N ASN A 139 8.39 18.83 -1.80
CA ASN A 139 7.28 18.32 -1.00
C ASN A 139 7.11 19.11 0.28
N GLU A 140 5.86 19.45 0.61
CA GLU A 140 5.48 20.02 1.89
C GLU A 140 5.21 18.94 2.95
N TYR A 141 5.61 19.22 4.19
CA TYR A 141 5.32 18.41 5.36
C TYR A 141 4.85 19.28 6.53
N ILE A 142 3.91 18.76 7.32
CA ILE A 142 3.69 19.23 8.70
C ILE A 142 4.80 18.65 9.58
N ASP A 143 5.56 19.50 10.25
CA ASP A 143 6.65 19.08 11.13
C ASP A 143 6.15 18.83 12.56
N MET A 144 6.08 17.56 12.98
CA MET A 144 5.84 17.23 14.39
C MET A 144 7.16 16.98 15.14
N ILE A 145 8.33 17.05 14.50
CA ILE A 145 9.65 16.92 15.13
C ILE A 145 10.06 18.25 15.78
N MET A 146 9.75 19.39 15.15
CA MET A 146 9.95 20.76 15.64
C MET A 146 11.35 21.00 16.21
N GLY A 147 12.38 20.53 15.50
CA GLY A 147 13.77 20.62 15.92
C GLY A 147 14.06 19.90 17.25
N PHE A 148 13.40 18.77 17.51
CA PHE A 148 13.49 18.01 18.77
C PHE A 148 13.08 18.83 20.01
N GLY A 149 12.10 19.73 19.82
CA GLY A 149 11.52 20.57 20.88
C GLY A 149 12.11 21.98 20.96
N VAL A 150 13.08 22.32 20.12
CA VAL A 150 13.64 23.68 19.98
C VAL A 150 12.59 24.68 19.48
N ASN A 151 11.84 24.32 18.44
CA ASN A 151 10.96 25.25 17.74
C ASN A 151 9.58 25.36 18.41
N LEU A 152 9.55 25.80 19.67
CA LEU A 152 8.32 26.06 20.45
C LEU A 152 7.33 26.95 19.67
N PHE A 153 7.85 27.96 18.98
CA PHE A 153 7.09 29.00 18.30
C PHE A 153 6.79 28.72 16.82
N GLY A 154 7.21 27.58 16.29
CA GLY A 154 7.29 27.37 14.85
C GLY A 154 8.70 27.58 14.28
N HIS A 155 8.86 27.30 12.99
CA HIS A 155 10.04 27.64 12.21
C HIS A 155 10.01 29.13 11.79
N GLN A 156 11.16 29.80 11.86
CA GLN A 156 11.35 31.20 11.45
C GLN A 156 10.28 32.20 11.97
N PRO A 157 9.89 32.18 13.26
CA PRO A 157 8.92 33.15 13.77
C PRO A 157 9.51 34.56 13.69
N GLU A 158 8.74 35.50 13.14
CA GLU A 158 9.29 36.79 12.68
C GLU A 158 10.05 37.55 13.79
N PHE A 159 9.53 37.60 15.02
CA PHE A 159 10.19 38.28 16.13
C PHE A 159 11.59 37.74 16.50
N ILE A 160 11.88 36.46 16.21
CA ILE A 160 13.22 35.88 16.35
C ILE A 160 14.05 36.21 15.10
N LYS A 161 13.47 36.04 13.91
CA LYS A 161 14.13 36.33 12.64
C LYS A 161 14.63 37.78 12.56
N SER A 162 13.81 38.77 12.92
CA SER A 162 14.21 40.17 12.92
C SER A 162 15.33 40.44 13.94
N ALA A 163 15.25 39.87 15.15
CA ALA A 163 16.28 40.03 16.18
C ALA A 163 17.64 39.40 15.76
N VAL A 164 17.60 38.25 15.09
CA VAL A 164 18.77 37.56 14.53
C VAL A 164 19.37 38.36 13.37
N MET A 165 18.56 38.91 12.46
CA MET A 165 19.06 39.75 11.35
C MET A 165 19.68 41.06 11.86
N GLN A 166 19.03 41.74 12.80
CA GLN A 166 19.59 42.94 13.44
C GLN A 166 20.93 42.65 14.14
N GLN A 167 21.07 41.49 14.78
CA GLN A 167 22.33 41.08 15.39
C GLN A 167 23.39 40.67 14.36
N PHE A 168 23.00 40.16 13.18
CA PHE A 168 23.91 39.88 12.08
C PHE A 168 24.49 41.17 11.50
N GLU A 169 23.65 42.18 11.28
CA GLU A 169 24.04 43.53 10.85
C GLU A 169 24.97 44.23 11.88
N ALA A 170 24.68 44.08 13.18
CA ALA A 170 25.56 44.56 14.24
C ALA A 170 26.90 43.79 14.33
N GLY A 171 26.94 42.54 13.86
CA GLY A 171 28.14 41.73 13.72
C GLY A 171 28.40 40.72 14.86
N MET A 172 29.41 39.87 14.64
CA MET A 172 29.75 38.73 15.49
C MET A 172 30.96 38.99 16.39
N HIS A 173 30.78 39.79 17.44
CA HIS A 173 31.84 40.19 18.38
C HIS A 173 32.27 39.07 19.35
N LEU A 174 32.82 37.97 18.84
CA LEU A 174 33.42 36.91 19.67
C LEU A 174 34.70 37.42 20.35
N GLY A 175 34.98 36.91 21.56
CA GLY A 175 36.13 37.32 22.39
C GLY A 175 35.86 38.54 23.30
N VAL A 176 34.75 39.25 23.12
CA VAL A 176 34.25 40.30 24.03
C VAL A 176 32.88 39.94 24.60
N ILE A 177 32.34 40.76 25.51
CA ILE A 177 31.05 40.51 26.16
C ILE A 177 29.94 41.28 25.43
N SER A 178 28.92 40.58 24.94
CA SER A 178 27.69 41.20 24.41
C SER A 178 26.81 41.71 25.57
N PRO A 179 26.23 42.93 25.47
CA PRO A 179 25.27 43.45 26.44
C PRO A 179 24.06 42.52 26.68
N LEU A 180 23.63 41.79 25.64
CA LEU A 180 22.51 40.85 25.71
C LEU A 180 22.76 39.68 26.68
N ALA A 181 24.02 39.34 26.97
CA ALA A 181 24.34 38.30 27.96
C ALA A 181 23.81 38.67 29.36
N LYS A 182 23.83 39.96 29.70
CA LYS A 182 23.31 40.48 30.97
C LYS A 182 21.78 40.36 31.02
N GLU A 183 21.09 40.73 29.93
CA GLU A 183 19.62 40.68 29.87
C GLU A 183 19.09 39.25 29.85
N VAL A 184 19.67 38.35 29.03
CA VAL A 184 19.31 36.92 29.01
C VAL A 184 19.49 36.29 30.39
N ALA A 185 20.64 36.50 31.05
CA ALA A 185 20.89 35.98 32.39
C ALA A 185 19.87 36.52 33.41
N ARG A 186 19.60 37.84 33.39
CA ARG A 186 18.61 38.49 34.26
C ARG A 186 17.22 37.90 34.08
N MET A 187 16.74 37.81 32.83
CA MET A 187 15.39 37.30 32.52
C MET A 187 15.23 35.84 32.93
N VAL A 188 16.23 34.98 32.70
CA VAL A 188 16.20 33.59 33.16
C VAL A 188 16.08 33.52 34.69
N CYS A 189 16.90 34.29 35.42
CA CYS A 189 16.83 34.35 36.88
C CYS A 189 15.46 34.82 37.39
N GLU A 190 14.96 35.95 36.88
CA GLU A 190 13.65 36.52 37.26
C GLU A 190 12.49 35.57 36.98
N MET A 191 12.46 34.95 35.79
CA MET A 191 11.36 34.07 35.39
C MET A 191 11.37 32.76 36.19
N THR A 192 12.55 32.18 36.45
CA THR A 192 12.66 30.88 37.13
C THR A 192 12.65 31.00 38.66
N GLY A 193 13.17 32.10 39.21
CA GLY A 193 13.40 32.31 40.65
C GLY A 193 14.80 31.92 41.13
N HIS A 194 15.76 31.74 40.21
CA HIS A 194 17.17 31.44 40.55
C HIS A 194 18.00 32.71 40.79
N ASP A 195 19.09 32.60 41.53
CA ASP A 195 19.94 33.76 41.91
C ASP A 195 20.86 34.22 40.77
N ARG A 196 21.44 33.26 40.03
CA ARG A 196 22.48 33.50 39.03
C ARG A 196 22.36 32.52 37.86
N ALA A 197 22.86 32.91 36.69
CA ALA A 197 22.88 32.12 35.46
C ALA A 197 24.23 32.19 34.74
N HIS A 198 24.63 31.10 34.10
CA HIS A 198 25.81 30.96 33.25
C HIS A 198 25.39 30.39 31.89
N ILE A 199 25.93 30.92 30.79
CA ILE A 199 25.45 30.70 29.41
C ILE A 199 26.50 29.88 28.64
N VAL A 200 26.06 28.76 28.05
CA VAL A 200 26.87 27.78 27.33
C VAL A 200 26.27 27.49 25.94
N ASN A 201 26.88 26.61 25.14
CA ASN A 201 26.48 26.39 23.74
C ASN A 201 25.39 25.33 23.57
N THR A 202 25.42 24.27 24.39
CA THR A 202 24.55 23.09 24.20
C THR A 202 23.96 22.59 25.51
N GLY A 203 22.90 21.79 25.42
CA GLY A 203 22.31 21.16 26.60
C GLY A 203 23.26 20.23 27.35
N SER A 204 24.06 19.43 26.62
CA SER A 204 25.11 18.58 27.22
C SER A 204 26.13 19.41 28.02
N GLU A 205 26.51 20.59 27.52
CA GLU A 205 27.38 21.51 28.27
C GLU A 205 26.67 22.09 29.50
N ALA A 206 25.35 22.36 29.44
CA ALA A 206 24.61 22.92 30.56
C ALA A 206 24.49 21.93 31.73
N VAL A 207 24.20 20.65 31.46
CA VAL A 207 24.18 19.61 32.50
C VAL A 207 25.60 19.36 33.02
N LEU A 208 26.62 19.31 32.15
CA LEU A 208 28.02 19.20 32.55
C LEU A 208 28.45 20.35 33.48
N ALA A 209 28.07 21.58 33.15
CA ALA A 209 28.33 22.75 33.96
C ALA A 209 27.60 22.69 35.31
N ALA A 210 26.33 22.26 35.33
CA ALA A 210 25.55 22.09 36.56
C ALA A 210 26.19 21.06 37.52
N VAL A 211 26.56 19.88 37.02
CA VAL A 211 27.24 18.84 37.80
C VAL A 211 28.62 19.31 38.27
N ARG A 212 29.37 20.02 37.42
CA ARG A 212 30.68 20.56 37.77
C ARG A 212 30.60 21.63 38.87
N ALA A 213 29.59 22.50 38.82
CA ALA A 213 29.31 23.48 39.87
C ALA A 213 28.91 22.78 41.19
N ALA A 214 28.04 21.76 41.12
CA ALA A 214 27.65 20.97 42.29
C ALA A 214 28.85 20.27 42.95
N ARG A 215 29.72 19.61 42.18
CA ARG A 215 30.97 19.00 42.67
C ARG A 215 31.93 20.03 43.28
N THR A 216 32.08 21.19 42.65
CA THR A 216 32.98 22.25 43.15
C THR A 216 32.50 22.82 44.48
N ALA A 217 31.19 23.07 44.62
CA ALA A 217 30.59 23.60 45.84
C ALA A 217 30.47 22.58 46.99
N THR A 218 30.30 21.30 46.70
CA THR A 218 30.14 20.23 47.72
C THR A 218 31.44 19.52 48.08
N GLY A 219 32.44 19.52 47.20
CA GLY A 219 33.67 18.71 47.33
C GLY A 219 33.49 17.20 47.09
N ARG A 220 32.25 16.74 46.91
CA ARG A 220 31.86 15.34 46.73
C ARG A 220 32.04 14.86 45.28
N GLN A 221 32.10 13.56 45.05
CA GLN A 221 32.39 13.00 43.72
C GLN A 221 31.19 12.39 43.01
N LYS A 222 30.36 11.58 43.68
CA LYS A 222 29.30 10.80 43.00
C LYS A 222 28.12 11.66 42.56
N ILE A 223 27.40 11.19 41.55
CA ILE A 223 26.09 11.71 41.15
C ILE A 223 25.05 10.60 41.14
N ALA A 224 23.78 10.94 41.34
CA ALA A 224 22.66 10.04 41.11
C ALA A 224 21.85 10.48 39.89
N VAL A 225 21.46 9.52 39.04
CA VAL A 225 20.60 9.69 37.86
C VAL A 225 19.53 8.59 37.85
N PHE A 226 18.42 8.79 37.14
CA PHE A 226 17.32 7.81 37.10
C PHE A 226 17.25 7.03 35.76
N GLU A 227 16.85 5.75 35.80
CA GLU A 227 16.77 4.90 34.60
C GLU A 227 15.66 5.37 33.66
N GLY A 228 16.09 5.86 32.49
CA GLY A 228 15.25 6.34 31.40
C GLY A 228 15.30 7.85 31.18
N ASP A 229 15.95 8.59 32.08
CA ASP A 229 16.29 10.01 31.90
C ASP A 229 17.43 10.15 30.86
N TYR A 230 17.49 11.29 30.16
CA TYR A 230 18.54 11.58 29.16
C TYR A 230 19.18 12.96 29.38
N HIS A 231 20.44 12.95 29.82
CA HIS A 231 21.21 14.14 30.20
C HIS A 231 22.27 14.59 29.16
N GLY A 232 22.03 14.26 27.89
CA GLY A 232 22.95 14.60 26.80
C GLY A 232 24.04 13.54 26.54
N LEU A 233 25.18 14.01 26.00
CA LEU A 233 26.25 13.15 25.44
C LEU A 233 27.49 13.01 26.35
N VAL A 234 27.39 13.30 27.64
CA VAL A 234 28.50 13.13 28.58
C VAL A 234 28.58 11.64 28.99
N ASP A 235 29.75 11.03 28.80
CA ASP A 235 29.99 9.60 29.03
C ASP A 235 29.49 9.08 30.39
N GLU A 236 29.70 9.88 31.44
CA GLU A 236 29.33 9.57 32.82
C GLU A 236 27.81 9.39 33.03
N TYR A 237 26.99 10.04 32.21
CA TYR A 237 25.52 9.98 32.32
C TYR A 237 24.91 8.91 31.42
N LEU A 238 25.69 8.40 30.46
CA LEU A 238 25.26 7.36 29.51
C LEU A 238 25.40 5.97 30.15
N VAL A 239 24.49 5.67 31.09
CA VAL A 239 24.47 4.43 31.89
C VAL A 239 23.21 3.58 31.70
N ARG A 240 23.29 2.30 32.07
CA ARG A 240 22.17 1.34 32.20
C ARG A 240 22.30 0.50 33.45
N GLY A 241 21.16 0.05 33.98
CA GLY A 241 21.10 -0.86 35.11
C GLY A 241 21.13 -2.33 34.70
N ILE A 242 21.83 -3.16 35.47
CA ILE A 242 21.55 -4.60 35.54
C ILE A 242 21.12 -4.91 36.98
N LYS A 243 19.93 -5.51 37.14
CA LYS A 243 19.46 -6.01 38.44
C LYS A 243 20.27 -7.24 38.83
N THR A 244 20.87 -7.18 40.01
CA THR A 244 21.63 -8.27 40.65
C THR A 244 20.95 -8.66 41.97
N THR A 245 21.44 -9.70 42.64
CA THR A 245 21.00 -10.07 44.00
C THR A 245 21.23 -8.97 45.04
N ASP A 246 22.15 -8.05 44.76
CA ASP A 246 22.65 -7.04 45.71
C ASP A 246 22.22 -5.62 45.33
N GLY A 247 21.30 -5.46 44.38
CA GLY A 247 20.77 -4.19 43.90
C GLY A 247 20.97 -3.94 42.39
N ILE A 248 20.87 -2.67 41.97
CA ILE A 248 21.14 -2.26 40.58
C ILE A 248 22.62 -1.97 40.42
N ARG A 249 23.29 -2.66 39.49
CA ARG A 249 24.66 -2.33 39.08
C ARG A 249 24.64 -1.38 37.89
N THR A 250 25.20 -0.18 38.05
CA THR A 250 25.50 0.75 36.95
C THR A 250 26.53 0.14 36.00
N LEU A 251 26.28 0.24 34.69
CA LEU A 251 27.23 -0.09 33.62
C LEU A 251 27.11 0.94 32.48
N PRO A 252 28.14 1.10 31.62
CA PRO A 252 28.03 1.90 30.40
C PRO A 252 26.86 1.48 29.50
N LYS A 253 26.13 2.47 28.96
CA LYS A 253 24.96 2.27 28.07
C LYS A 253 25.34 1.68 26.72
N ALA A 254 26.50 2.06 26.20
CA ALA A 254 26.96 1.72 24.85
C ALA A 254 28.48 1.44 24.80
N PRO A 255 28.96 0.66 23.80
CA PRO A 255 30.40 0.51 23.55
C PRO A 255 31.07 1.85 23.24
N GLY A 256 32.34 1.99 23.62
CA GLY A 256 33.13 3.22 23.45
C GLY A 256 33.25 4.05 24.73
N ILE A 257 32.29 3.94 25.65
CA ILE A 257 32.36 4.50 27.00
C ILE A 257 33.18 3.55 27.89
N PRO A 258 34.32 3.99 28.46
CA PRO A 258 35.09 3.17 29.42
C PRO A 258 34.37 3.02 30.75
N ASP A 259 34.44 1.84 31.37
CA ASP A 259 33.79 1.54 32.66
C ASP A 259 34.09 2.60 33.74
N PHE A 260 35.35 3.06 33.84
CA PHE A 260 35.80 4.01 34.85
C PHE A 260 35.14 5.40 34.78
N LEU A 261 34.57 5.79 33.63
CA LEU A 261 33.81 7.04 33.52
C LEU A 261 32.42 6.93 34.15
N THR A 262 31.96 5.73 34.49
CA THR A 262 30.64 5.47 35.09
C THR A 262 30.71 5.04 36.57
N GLU A 263 31.92 4.89 37.13
CA GLU A 263 32.13 4.47 38.53
C GLU A 263 31.55 5.46 39.57
N ASN A 264 31.47 6.74 39.20
CA ASN A 264 30.89 7.79 40.06
C ASN A 264 29.38 8.00 39.84
N THR A 265 28.72 7.17 39.03
CA THR A 265 27.29 7.31 38.72
C THR A 265 26.46 6.24 39.42
N LEU A 266 25.64 6.67 40.37
CA LEU A 266 24.59 5.86 40.98
C LEU A 266 23.33 5.92 40.12
N LEU A 267 22.90 4.78 39.60
CA LEU A 267 21.66 4.68 38.82
C LEU A 267 20.49 4.22 39.71
N LEU A 268 19.39 4.97 39.68
CA LEU A 268 18.21 4.78 40.50
C LEU A 268 16.97 4.41 39.65
N ASP A 269 16.08 3.59 40.21
CA ASP A 269 14.71 3.41 39.69
C ASP A 269 13.76 4.40 40.42
N TYR A 270 12.69 4.86 39.76
CA TYR A 270 11.62 5.68 40.38
C TYR A 270 10.73 4.82 41.32
N THR A 271 11.33 4.33 42.41
CA THR A 271 10.75 3.43 43.41
C THR A 271 11.25 3.83 44.81
N ASP A 272 10.60 3.38 45.88
CA ASP A 272 10.98 3.78 47.24
C ASP A 272 12.43 3.38 47.62
N ASP A 273 13.00 2.34 46.99
CA ASP A 273 14.40 1.93 47.12
C ASP A 273 15.41 3.07 46.83
N CYS A 274 15.01 4.06 46.01
CA CYS A 274 15.88 5.20 45.68
C CYS A 274 16.23 6.05 46.90
N PHE A 275 15.34 6.15 47.90
CA PHE A 275 15.57 6.95 49.10
C PHE A 275 16.69 6.36 49.95
N ASP A 276 16.73 5.04 50.09
CA ASP A 276 17.76 4.35 50.87
C ASP A 276 19.09 4.33 50.13
N ALA A 277 19.09 4.21 48.80
CA ALA A 277 20.29 4.38 47.98
C ALA A 277 20.91 5.78 48.07
N ILE A 278 20.08 6.84 48.10
CA ILE A 278 20.51 8.23 48.33
C ILE A 278 21.08 8.39 49.74
N ARG A 279 20.39 7.92 50.79
CA ARG A 279 20.90 7.96 52.17
C ARG A 279 22.23 7.24 52.33
N ALA A 280 22.38 6.05 51.74
CA ALA A 280 23.59 5.23 51.82
C ALA A 280 24.81 5.85 51.12
N ASN A 281 24.63 6.85 50.25
CA ASN A 281 25.71 7.55 49.56
C ASN A 281 25.82 9.04 49.92
N ALA A 282 25.04 9.54 50.90
CA ALA A 282 24.86 10.96 51.17
C ALA A 282 26.17 11.75 51.38
N ASP A 283 27.16 11.14 52.07
CA ASP A 283 28.45 11.76 52.37
C ASP A 283 29.27 12.12 51.11
N ASP A 284 29.06 11.40 50.00
CA ASP A 284 29.81 11.54 48.73
C ASP A 284 28.90 11.83 47.52
N LEU A 285 27.60 12.07 47.74
CA LEU A 285 26.69 12.45 46.66
C LEU A 285 26.74 13.97 46.40
N ALA A 286 27.42 14.33 45.32
CA ALA A 286 27.58 15.69 44.84
C ALA A 286 26.29 16.29 44.27
N ALA A 287 25.41 15.47 43.68
CA ALA A 287 24.11 15.89 43.16
C ALA A 287 23.16 14.70 42.94
N VAL A 288 21.86 14.97 42.98
CA VAL A 288 20.82 14.14 42.34
C VAL A 288 20.35 14.87 41.09
N ILE A 289 20.31 14.20 39.94
CA ILE A 289 19.90 14.75 38.64
C ILE A 289 18.61 14.05 38.20
N ILE A 290 17.63 14.83 37.72
CA ILE A 290 16.31 14.35 37.27
C ILE A 290 15.92 15.07 35.98
N GLU A 291 15.49 14.33 34.95
CA GLU A 291 14.73 14.86 33.79
C GLU A 291 13.23 14.82 34.16
N PRO A 292 12.59 15.93 34.57
CA PRO A 292 11.34 15.87 35.33
C PRO A 292 10.15 15.28 34.58
N ILE A 293 10.13 15.42 33.25
CA ILE A 293 9.26 14.68 32.33
C ILE A 293 10.13 14.19 31.19
N THR A 294 10.37 12.88 31.13
CA THR A 294 11.27 12.30 30.12
C THR A 294 10.66 12.32 28.72
N ALA A 295 11.48 12.61 27.71
CA ALA A 295 11.11 12.40 26.30
C ALA A 295 10.71 10.94 25.98
N VAL A 296 11.17 9.98 26.79
CA VAL A 296 10.90 8.54 26.59
C VAL A 296 9.51 8.14 27.10
N ARG A 297 9.01 8.78 28.17
CA ARG A 297 7.73 8.50 28.84
C ARG A 297 7.04 9.82 29.24
N PRO A 298 6.49 10.61 28.30
CA PRO A 298 5.99 11.95 28.60
C PRO A 298 4.74 11.96 29.51
N ASN A 299 3.97 10.86 29.54
CA ASN A 299 2.86 10.66 30.47
C ASN A 299 3.30 10.27 31.89
N PHE A 300 4.55 9.81 32.08
CA PHE A 300 5.07 9.41 33.39
C PHE A 300 5.53 10.67 34.14
N GLN A 301 4.69 11.12 35.06
CA GLN A 301 4.88 12.37 35.80
C GLN A 301 4.91 12.09 37.31
N PRO A 302 6.02 11.55 37.86
CA PRO A 302 6.09 11.03 39.23
C PRO A 302 6.26 12.15 40.28
N LYS A 303 5.35 13.14 40.26
CA LYS A 303 5.40 14.37 41.07
C LYS A 303 5.68 14.12 42.55
N GLU A 304 4.94 13.22 43.19
CA GLU A 304 5.09 12.91 44.62
C GLU A 304 6.45 12.27 44.95
N MET A 305 6.98 11.43 44.06
CA MET A 305 8.30 10.82 44.20
C MET A 305 9.39 11.90 44.13
N ILE A 306 9.31 12.80 43.14
CA ILE A 306 10.27 13.90 42.97
C ILE A 306 10.17 14.90 44.14
N GLN A 307 8.98 15.13 44.70
CA GLN A 307 8.79 15.93 45.92
C GLN A 307 9.49 15.31 47.14
N LYS A 308 9.32 14.00 47.37
CA LYS A 308 10.05 13.28 48.43
C LYS A 308 11.56 13.28 48.22
N VAL A 309 12.03 13.11 46.97
CA VAL A 309 13.46 13.24 46.64
C VAL A 309 13.94 14.67 46.93
N ARG A 310 13.11 15.69 46.71
CA ARG A 310 13.45 17.07 47.06
C ARG A 310 13.58 17.28 48.57
N GLU A 311 12.65 16.73 49.35
CA GLU A 311 12.69 16.78 50.82
C GLU A 311 13.95 16.11 51.35
N LEU A 312 14.26 14.90 50.88
CA LEU A 312 15.46 14.15 51.28
C LEU A 312 16.77 14.84 50.86
N THR A 313 16.84 15.40 49.64
CA THR A 313 18.03 16.14 49.19
C THR A 313 18.24 17.43 49.98
N ARG A 314 17.17 18.10 50.45
CA ARG A 314 17.27 19.24 51.37
C ARG A 314 17.73 18.82 52.77
N GLU A 315 17.25 17.69 53.29
CA GLU A 315 17.65 17.13 54.59
C GLU A 315 19.15 16.81 54.64
N LEU A 316 19.69 16.25 53.55
CA LEU A 316 21.08 15.76 53.45
C LEU A 316 22.08 16.81 52.90
N ASP A 317 21.64 18.04 52.62
CA ASP A 317 22.35 19.07 51.85
C ASP A 317 23.04 18.52 50.58
N ILE A 318 22.24 17.93 49.70
CA ILE A 318 22.62 17.47 48.37
C ILE A 318 21.88 18.37 47.36
N PRO A 319 22.54 18.98 46.36
CA PRO A 319 21.82 19.73 45.35
C PRO A 319 20.93 18.81 44.52
N LEU A 320 19.66 19.21 44.35
CA LEU A 320 18.81 18.67 43.31
C LEU A 320 19.03 19.47 42.03
N ILE A 321 19.43 18.79 40.96
CA ILE A 321 19.58 19.33 39.61
C ILE A 321 18.37 18.89 38.78
N PHE A 322 17.65 19.85 38.20
CA PHE A 322 16.61 19.56 37.21
C PHE A 322 17.14 19.77 35.80
N ASP A 323 17.04 18.73 34.98
CA ASP A 323 17.29 18.83 33.55
C ASP A 323 16.04 19.34 32.83
N GLU A 324 15.97 20.66 32.69
CA GLU A 324 14.84 21.39 32.10
C GLU A 324 15.05 21.68 30.61
N LEU A 325 15.94 20.93 29.93
CA LEU A 325 16.26 21.12 28.51
C LEU A 325 15.10 20.86 27.54
N ILE A 326 14.00 20.24 27.99
CA ILE A 326 12.76 20.05 27.21
C ILE A 326 11.57 20.75 27.90
N THR A 327 11.48 20.61 29.21
CA THR A 327 10.35 21.09 30.02
C THR A 327 10.39 22.60 30.30
N GLY A 328 11.59 23.18 30.33
CA GLY A 328 11.84 24.58 30.65
C GLY A 328 11.09 25.53 29.72
N PHE A 329 10.32 26.46 30.32
CA PHE A 329 9.46 27.44 29.64
C PHE A 329 8.33 26.87 28.75
N ARG A 330 8.34 25.56 28.47
CA ARG A 330 7.36 24.85 27.63
C ARG A 330 6.14 24.38 28.42
N LEU A 331 6.33 23.69 29.56
CA LEU A 331 5.21 23.19 30.37
C LEU A 331 4.49 24.31 31.12
N HIS A 332 5.28 25.27 31.62
CA HIS A 332 4.90 26.33 32.53
C HIS A 332 5.99 27.43 32.44
N PRO A 333 5.73 28.70 32.78
CA PRO A 333 6.73 29.77 32.68
C PRO A 333 8.01 29.52 33.51
N LYS A 334 7.87 28.80 34.63
CA LYS A 334 9.00 28.32 35.48
C LYS A 334 9.56 26.95 35.09
N GLY A 335 9.11 26.35 33.98
CA GLY A 335 9.37 24.94 33.67
C GLY A 335 8.70 23.98 34.65
N ALA A 336 9.23 22.75 34.71
CA ALA A 336 8.81 21.68 35.60
C ALA A 336 8.85 22.09 37.09
N GLN A 337 9.75 23.00 37.48
CA GLN A 337 9.75 23.57 38.83
C GLN A 337 8.38 24.15 39.22
N GLY A 338 7.74 24.93 38.34
CA GLY A 338 6.41 25.47 38.60
C GLY A 338 5.29 24.45 38.40
N TRP A 339 5.42 23.55 37.43
CA TRP A 339 4.48 22.46 37.17
C TRP A 339 4.30 21.52 38.38
N TYR A 340 5.42 21.19 39.05
CA TYR A 340 5.41 20.35 40.25
C TYR A 340 5.41 21.13 41.57
N GLY A 341 5.66 22.44 41.57
CA GLY A 341 5.82 23.23 42.79
C GLY A 341 7.08 22.84 43.57
N ILE A 342 8.18 22.59 42.85
CA ILE A 342 9.47 22.13 43.38
C ILE A 342 10.54 23.14 42.99
N GLU A 343 11.27 23.67 43.97
CA GLU A 343 12.44 24.53 43.72
C GLU A 343 13.72 23.69 43.77
N ALA A 344 14.27 23.38 42.60
CA ALA A 344 15.57 22.75 42.45
C ALA A 344 16.70 23.69 42.92
N ASP A 345 17.91 23.17 43.07
CA ASP A 345 19.07 23.98 43.44
C ASP A 345 19.80 24.53 42.22
N ILE A 346 19.77 23.78 41.12
CA ILE A 346 20.35 24.11 39.82
C ILE A 346 19.41 23.56 38.73
N CYS A 347 19.25 24.27 37.63
CA CYS A 347 18.52 23.82 36.44
C CYS A 347 19.33 24.06 35.16
N SER A 348 19.28 23.12 34.22
CA SER A 348 19.76 23.30 32.85
C SER A 348 18.61 23.61 31.89
N TYR A 349 18.73 24.70 31.13
CA TYR A 349 17.75 25.19 30.17
C TYR A 349 18.35 25.30 28.77
N GLY A 350 17.51 25.19 27.74
CA GLY A 350 17.93 25.26 26.34
C GLY A 350 16.72 25.10 25.43
N LYS A 351 16.95 24.61 24.21
CA LYS A 351 15.91 24.33 23.20
C LYS A 351 14.94 25.51 23.00
N ALA A 352 13.75 25.48 23.59
CA ALA A 352 12.77 26.55 23.50
C ALA A 352 13.34 27.92 23.92
N LEU A 353 14.21 27.95 24.94
CA LEU A 353 14.90 29.16 25.39
C LEU A 353 15.89 29.71 24.34
N SER A 354 16.46 28.88 23.47
CA SER A 354 17.55 29.30 22.57
C SER A 354 17.06 29.97 21.29
N GLY A 355 15.74 30.04 21.07
CA GLY A 355 15.15 30.69 19.90
C GLY A 355 15.59 30.09 18.56
N GLY A 356 15.86 28.78 18.50
CA GLY A 356 16.37 28.12 17.29
C GLY A 356 17.89 28.09 17.14
N MET A 357 18.64 28.82 17.98
CA MET A 357 20.11 28.91 17.90
C MET A 357 20.82 27.93 18.85
N ALA A 358 22.13 27.72 18.62
CA ALA A 358 23.00 26.97 19.52
C ALA A 358 23.29 27.78 20.79
N MET A 359 22.45 27.59 21.82
CA MET A 359 22.64 28.17 23.15
C MET A 359 21.94 27.33 24.23
N ALA A 360 22.49 27.33 25.44
CA ALA A 360 21.86 26.79 26.64
C ALA A 360 22.28 27.62 27.87
N VAL A 361 21.59 27.45 28.99
CA VAL A 361 21.82 28.21 30.22
C VAL A 361 21.75 27.25 31.41
N VAL A 362 22.73 27.32 32.31
CA VAL A 362 22.61 26.74 33.65
C VAL A 362 22.30 27.87 34.63
N ALA A 363 21.25 27.74 35.42
CA ALA A 363 20.87 28.73 36.43
C ALA A 363 20.55 28.03 37.76
N GLY A 364 20.82 28.70 38.87
CA GLY A 364 20.65 28.08 40.19
C GLY A 364 20.90 29.03 41.35
N LYS A 365 20.97 28.45 42.54
CA LYS A 365 21.30 29.18 43.76
C LYS A 365 22.75 29.66 43.76
N ARG A 366 22.97 30.82 44.36
CA ARG A 366 24.27 31.49 44.49
C ARG A 366 25.37 30.54 44.97
N LYS A 367 25.11 29.74 46.02
CA LYS A 367 26.08 28.79 46.59
C LYS A 367 26.67 27.76 45.62
N TYR A 368 26.01 27.50 44.49
CA TYR A 368 26.53 26.64 43.42
C TYR A 368 27.08 27.46 42.26
N MET A 369 26.36 28.49 41.84
CA MET A 369 26.70 29.30 40.67
C MET A 369 27.97 30.15 40.86
N ASP A 370 28.33 30.49 42.09
CA ASP A 370 29.59 31.16 42.42
C ASP A 370 30.81 30.30 42.07
N SER A 371 30.64 28.99 41.82
CA SER A 371 31.71 28.12 41.30
C SER A 371 32.24 28.54 39.92
N PHE A 372 31.54 29.39 39.16
CA PHE A 372 32.00 29.80 37.82
C PHE A 372 32.91 31.04 37.82
N ASP A 373 32.87 31.89 38.85
CA ASP A 373 33.61 33.16 38.90
C ASP A 373 34.10 33.59 40.29
N GLY A 374 33.78 32.81 41.33
CA GLY A 374 34.19 33.04 42.72
C GLY A 374 33.23 33.92 43.52
N GLY A 375 32.09 34.33 42.95
CA GLY A 375 31.06 35.10 43.65
C GLY A 375 31.06 36.60 43.36
N ASP A 376 30.20 37.33 44.06
CA ASP A 376 29.95 38.77 43.86
C ASP A 376 31.01 39.63 44.57
N TRP A 377 31.52 40.65 43.86
CA TRP A 377 32.48 41.64 44.37
C TRP A 377 32.25 42.97 43.65
N ARG A 378 32.78 44.07 44.20
CA ARG A 378 32.42 45.43 43.80
C ARG A 378 33.64 46.31 43.55
N TYR A 379 33.44 47.32 42.70
CA TYR A 379 34.45 48.36 42.49
C TYR A 379 34.34 49.43 43.59
N GLY A 380 35.47 49.80 44.19
CA GLY A 380 35.55 50.87 45.18
C GLY A 380 35.48 50.41 46.65
N ASP A 381 35.50 49.10 46.90
CA ASP A 381 35.72 48.51 48.22
C ASP A 381 36.79 47.39 48.13
N ASP A 382 37.07 46.73 49.26
CA ASP A 382 38.09 45.68 49.39
C ASP A 382 37.53 44.25 49.12
N SER A 383 36.36 44.12 48.47
CA SER A 383 35.77 42.80 48.18
C SER A 383 36.51 42.06 47.05
N TYR A 384 36.52 40.73 47.14
CA TYR A 384 37.19 39.84 46.18
C TYR A 384 36.38 38.54 46.01
N PRO A 385 36.62 37.74 44.96
CA PRO A 385 35.95 36.44 44.80
C PRO A 385 36.41 35.45 45.88
N GLU A 386 35.54 35.12 46.83
CA GLU A 386 35.82 34.21 47.96
C GLU A 386 35.61 32.72 47.59
N GLY A 387 34.83 32.44 46.54
CA GLY A 387 34.44 31.09 46.13
C GLY A 387 35.52 30.33 45.33
N VAL A 388 35.51 29.00 45.44
CA VAL A 388 36.38 28.12 44.64
C VAL A 388 35.88 28.08 43.19
N VAL A 389 36.75 28.45 42.24
CA VAL A 389 36.40 28.52 40.81
C VAL A 389 36.70 27.21 40.09
N THR A 390 35.73 26.76 39.28
CA THR A 390 35.83 25.60 38.40
C THR A 390 36.13 26.02 36.95
N TYR A 391 36.61 25.08 36.13
CA TYR A 391 36.93 25.37 34.73
C TYR A 391 35.71 25.14 33.81
N CYS A 392 35.16 26.21 33.25
CA CYS A 392 34.10 26.18 32.24
C CYS A 392 34.31 27.30 31.22
N VAL A 393 34.78 26.94 30.01
CA VAL A 393 35.08 27.89 28.92
C VAL A 393 34.69 27.29 27.58
N GLY A 394 34.41 28.14 26.58
CA GLY A 394 34.19 27.75 25.20
C GLY A 394 34.05 28.95 24.28
N THR A 395 34.61 28.87 23.07
CA THR A 395 34.75 30.00 22.12
C THR A 395 33.44 30.68 21.78
N PHE A 396 32.34 29.93 21.67
CA PHE A 396 31.01 30.41 21.29
C PHE A 396 30.07 30.64 22.49
N MET A 397 30.55 30.46 23.74
CA MET A 397 29.73 30.70 24.92
C MET A 397 29.36 32.18 24.98
N ARG A 398 28.05 32.48 25.05
CA ARG A 398 27.48 33.84 24.90
C ARG A 398 27.65 34.41 23.47
N ASN A 399 27.58 33.57 22.43
CA ASN A 399 27.60 34.06 21.04
C ASN A 399 26.46 35.06 20.78
N PRO A 400 26.71 36.21 20.10
CA PRO A 400 25.72 37.27 19.97
C PRO A 400 24.39 36.83 19.34
N MET A 401 24.44 36.00 18.29
CA MET A 401 23.23 35.53 17.57
C MET A 401 22.32 34.66 18.45
N GLY A 402 22.89 33.73 19.21
CA GLY A 402 22.15 32.93 20.19
C GLY A 402 21.58 33.76 21.33
N LEU A 403 22.31 34.79 21.78
CA LEU A 403 21.81 35.74 22.77
C LEU A 403 20.65 36.58 22.22
N ALA A 404 20.70 37.06 20.99
CA ALA A 404 19.63 37.82 20.36
C ALA A 404 18.35 36.97 20.16
N ALA A 405 18.51 35.76 19.61
CA ALA A 405 17.42 34.80 19.47
C ALA A 405 16.80 34.42 20.84
N SER A 406 17.63 34.18 21.85
CA SER A 406 17.17 33.83 23.21
C SER A 406 16.51 35.01 23.93
N HIS A 407 17.05 36.22 23.78
CA HIS A 407 16.44 37.42 24.35
C HIS A 407 15.04 37.66 23.75
N ALA A 408 14.90 37.56 22.42
CA ALA A 408 13.60 37.66 21.74
C ALA A 408 12.62 36.55 22.19
N ALA A 409 13.10 35.30 22.32
CA ALA A 409 12.30 34.19 22.85
C ALA A 409 11.86 34.43 24.30
N LEU A 410 12.76 34.89 25.18
CA LEU A 410 12.46 35.19 26.58
C LEU A 410 11.51 36.39 26.73
N GLN A 411 11.63 37.42 25.89
CA GLN A 411 10.66 38.53 25.85
C GLN A 411 9.26 38.03 25.48
N LYS A 412 9.16 37.18 24.45
CA LYS A 412 7.87 36.62 24.03
C LYS A 412 7.28 35.65 25.06
N LEU A 413 8.12 34.85 25.71
CA LEU A 413 7.71 34.02 26.85
C LEU A 413 7.21 34.90 28.00
N GLN A 414 7.94 35.96 28.36
CA GLN A 414 7.57 36.85 29.47
C GLN A 414 6.25 37.60 29.21
N SER A 415 5.97 38.00 27.97
CA SER A 415 4.71 38.70 27.62
C SER A 415 3.49 37.79 27.58
N ASP A 416 3.63 36.56 27.09
CA ASP A 416 2.49 35.67 26.79
C ASP A 416 2.24 34.62 27.89
N SER A 417 3.16 34.47 28.85
CA SER A 417 3.04 33.56 29.99
C SER A 417 1.97 34.01 30.99
N PRO A 418 1.20 33.10 31.63
CA PRO A 418 1.19 31.64 31.44
C PRO A 418 0.25 31.16 30.33
N ASN A 419 -0.46 32.07 29.66
CA ASN A 419 -1.51 31.71 28.68
C ASN A 419 -0.95 30.88 27.52
N LEU A 420 0.24 31.23 27.01
CA LEU A 420 0.92 30.48 25.97
C LEU A 420 1.09 29.00 26.33
N GLN A 421 1.56 28.69 27.54
CA GLN A 421 1.76 27.30 27.96
C GLN A 421 0.42 26.61 28.21
N ASN A 422 -0.55 27.30 28.81
CA ASN A 422 -1.89 26.74 29.05
C ASN A 422 -2.59 26.36 27.73
N GLU A 423 -2.59 27.25 26.74
CA GLU A 423 -3.18 27.01 25.41
C GLU A 423 -2.44 25.92 24.65
N LEU A 424 -1.10 25.93 24.68
CA LEU A 424 -0.29 24.94 23.99
C LEU A 424 -0.42 23.53 24.58
N ASN A 425 -0.48 23.42 25.92
CA ASN A 425 -0.73 22.15 26.60
C ASN A 425 -2.14 21.64 26.29
N ALA A 426 -3.18 22.49 26.41
CA ALA A 426 -4.56 22.12 26.10
C ALA A 426 -4.74 21.67 24.64
N LYS A 427 -4.06 22.33 23.69
CA LYS A 427 -4.01 21.91 22.28
C LYS A 427 -3.40 20.51 22.11
N ALA A 428 -2.31 20.23 22.82
CA ALA A 428 -1.65 18.92 22.77
C ALA A 428 -2.49 17.81 23.45
N ASP A 429 -3.12 18.10 24.59
CA ASP A 429 -4.05 17.19 25.26
C ASP A 429 -5.25 16.85 24.36
N HIS A 430 -5.85 17.86 23.71
CA HIS A 430 -6.95 17.68 22.77
C HIS A 430 -6.54 16.84 21.55
N PHE A 431 -5.37 17.11 20.97
CA PHE A 431 -4.83 16.31 19.88
C PHE A 431 -4.57 14.86 20.30
N ALA A 432 -3.91 14.63 21.45
CA ALA A 432 -3.62 13.29 21.95
C ALA A 432 -4.90 12.49 22.24
N ALA A 433 -5.93 13.13 22.81
CA ALA A 433 -7.24 12.50 23.02
C ALA A 433 -7.89 12.03 21.71
N ARG A 434 -7.84 12.86 20.65
CA ARG A 434 -8.39 12.53 19.32
C ARG A 434 -7.61 11.43 18.60
N VAL A 435 -6.28 11.42 18.71
CA VAL A 435 -5.44 10.33 18.18
C VAL A 435 -5.74 9.00 18.88
N ASN A 436 -5.79 9.01 20.21
CA ASN A 436 -6.09 7.79 20.98
C ASN A 436 -7.54 7.31 20.78
N ASP A 437 -8.48 8.19 20.40
CA ASP A 437 -9.80 7.77 19.96
C ASP A 437 -9.77 7.00 18.64
N ILE A 438 -9.03 7.48 17.64
CA ILE A 438 -8.81 6.76 16.38
C ILE A 438 -8.24 5.36 16.66
N PHE A 439 -7.17 5.27 17.47
CA PHE A 439 -6.55 3.98 17.79
C PHE A 439 -7.49 3.01 18.51
N ARG A 440 -8.30 3.49 19.46
CA ARG A 440 -9.34 2.67 20.12
C ARG A 440 -10.43 2.22 19.14
N ARG A 441 -10.97 3.12 18.32
CA ARG A 441 -12.00 2.78 17.30
C ARG A 441 -11.50 1.78 16.26
N LYS A 442 -10.22 1.85 15.90
CA LYS A 442 -9.55 0.96 14.94
C LYS A 442 -9.03 -0.34 15.59
N ASN A 443 -9.07 -0.45 16.93
CA ASN A 443 -8.35 -1.46 17.71
C ASN A 443 -6.90 -1.65 17.22
N ALA A 444 -6.21 -0.52 17.01
CA ALA A 444 -4.82 -0.49 16.59
C ALA A 444 -3.90 -0.62 17.83
N PRO A 445 -2.81 -1.40 17.77
CA PRO A 445 -1.88 -1.59 18.89
C PRO A 445 -0.93 -0.39 19.04
N ILE A 446 -1.47 0.83 19.08
CA ILE A 446 -0.73 2.09 19.21
C ILE A 446 -1.39 2.96 20.29
N GLU A 447 -0.57 3.65 21.08
CA GLU A 447 -1.00 4.71 21.99
C GLU A 447 -0.15 5.96 21.78
N LEU A 448 -0.76 7.13 21.77
CA LEU A 448 -0.07 8.42 21.79
C LEU A 448 0.00 8.93 23.23
N LEU A 449 1.20 8.84 23.83
CA LEU A 449 1.49 9.41 25.14
C LEU A 449 1.75 10.91 25.00
N ASN A 450 1.32 11.71 25.98
CA ASN A 450 1.68 13.13 26.03
C ASN A 450 2.00 13.63 27.46
N GLY A 451 2.69 14.77 27.51
CA GLY A 451 3.13 15.45 28.73
C GLY A 451 3.33 16.93 28.44
N GLY A 452 2.30 17.73 28.73
CA GLY A 452 2.16 19.05 28.11
C GLY A 452 2.17 18.90 26.58
N SER A 453 2.96 19.74 25.90
CA SER A 453 3.12 19.68 24.43
C SER A 453 4.13 18.67 23.88
N ILE A 454 4.69 17.81 24.73
CA ILE A 454 5.56 16.69 24.32
C ILE A 454 4.66 15.51 24.00
N ILE A 455 4.82 14.88 22.84
CA ILE A 455 4.04 13.72 22.40
C ILE A 455 4.97 12.56 21.99
N LYS A 456 4.54 11.31 22.19
CA LYS A 456 5.28 10.13 21.74
C LYS A 456 4.36 8.96 21.43
N PHE A 457 4.51 8.37 20.25
CA PHE A 457 3.85 7.13 19.86
C PHE A 457 4.55 5.94 20.52
N ILE A 458 3.77 5.04 21.12
CA ILE A 458 4.22 3.71 21.55
C ILE A 458 3.36 2.64 20.88
N PHE A 459 3.96 1.48 20.60
CA PHE A 459 3.22 0.31 20.15
C PHE A 459 3.04 -0.65 21.33
N THR A 460 1.84 -1.21 21.45
CA THR A 460 1.44 -2.06 22.59
C THR A 460 1.66 -3.54 22.32
N ASP A 461 1.82 -3.94 21.05
CA ASP A 461 2.24 -5.28 20.66
C ASP A 461 3.77 -5.36 20.42
N GLN A 462 4.27 -6.57 20.15
CA GLN A 462 5.70 -6.84 19.90
C GLN A 462 5.99 -7.07 18.41
N ASN A 463 5.21 -6.44 17.53
CA ASN A 463 5.33 -6.61 16.09
C ASN A 463 6.53 -5.81 15.55
N PRO A 464 7.56 -6.47 14.98
CA PRO A 464 8.75 -5.79 14.46
C PRO A 464 8.47 -4.96 13.21
N LEU A 465 7.27 -5.08 12.61
CA LEU A 465 6.91 -4.35 11.40
C LEU A 465 6.29 -2.95 11.66
N ASN A 466 6.03 -2.61 12.93
CA ASN A 466 5.35 -1.38 13.32
C ASN A 466 6.05 -0.08 12.86
N GLY A 467 7.38 -0.09 12.71
CA GLY A 467 8.16 1.07 12.25
C GLY A 467 7.75 1.61 10.87
N LEU A 468 7.07 0.81 10.04
CA LEU A 468 6.53 1.24 8.75
C LEU A 468 5.56 2.43 8.88
N PHE A 469 4.85 2.54 10.01
CA PHE A 469 3.91 3.63 10.32
C PHE A 469 4.52 5.02 10.09
N PHE A 470 5.75 5.26 10.56
CA PHE A 470 6.38 6.58 10.45
C PHE A 470 6.78 6.94 9.02
N PHE A 471 7.07 5.94 8.18
CA PHE A 471 7.34 6.15 6.76
C PHE A 471 6.04 6.41 5.98
N LEU A 472 4.91 5.78 6.36
CA LEU A 472 3.58 6.09 5.81
C LEU A 472 3.14 7.51 6.18
N MET A 473 3.28 7.92 7.44
CA MET A 473 3.00 9.30 7.87
C MET A 473 3.80 10.33 7.06
N ARG A 474 5.09 10.03 6.81
CA ARG A 474 5.98 10.87 6.01
C ARG A 474 5.56 10.93 4.54
N GLU A 475 5.21 9.80 3.93
CA GLU A 475 4.64 9.75 2.57
C GLU A 475 3.42 10.66 2.44
N LYS A 476 2.54 10.64 3.44
CA LYS A 476 1.34 11.48 3.52
C LYS A 476 1.60 12.95 3.90
N GLY A 477 2.86 13.38 4.02
CA GLY A 477 3.21 14.79 4.29
C GLY A 477 3.26 15.16 5.77
N VAL A 478 3.61 14.22 6.67
CA VAL A 478 3.78 14.49 8.11
C VAL A 478 5.12 13.95 8.60
N LEU A 479 6.00 14.82 9.11
CA LEU A 479 7.27 14.42 9.69
C LEU A 479 7.07 13.95 11.14
N LEU A 480 7.13 12.64 11.34
CA LEU A 480 7.10 11.95 12.64
C LEU A 480 8.28 10.97 12.77
N ARG A 481 8.62 10.60 14.01
CA ARG A 481 9.63 9.57 14.34
C ARG A 481 9.18 8.75 15.55
N GLU A 482 9.86 7.62 15.79
CA GLU A 482 9.73 6.77 17.00
C GLU A 482 10.17 7.47 18.30
N ARG A 483 10.88 8.60 18.18
CA ARG A 483 11.35 9.45 19.28
C ARG A 483 10.26 10.46 19.67
N ALA A 484 10.49 11.26 20.71
CA ALA A 484 9.57 12.33 21.08
C ALA A 484 9.38 13.35 19.94
N CYS A 485 8.12 13.73 19.75
CA CYS A 485 7.62 14.75 18.85
C CYS A 485 6.91 15.85 19.68
N PHE A 486 6.55 16.96 19.06
CA PHE A 486 6.10 18.16 19.77
C PHE A 486 4.99 18.88 19.04
N VAL A 487 3.98 19.31 19.78
CA VAL A 487 3.06 20.36 19.32
C VAL A 487 3.75 21.73 19.55
N SER A 488 3.57 22.66 18.63
CA SER A 488 4.11 24.03 18.69
C SER A 488 2.98 25.06 18.62
N THR A 489 3.26 26.32 18.98
CA THR A 489 2.25 27.38 18.89
C THR A 489 1.81 27.65 17.45
N ALA A 490 2.67 27.38 16.46
CA ALA A 490 2.41 27.57 15.04
C ALA A 490 1.52 26.49 14.41
N HIS A 491 1.27 25.36 15.08
CA HIS A 491 0.30 24.37 14.60
C HIS A 491 -1.12 24.94 14.69
N SER A 492 -1.77 25.08 13.55
CA SER A 492 -3.20 25.37 13.46
C SER A 492 -4.05 24.12 13.71
N GLU A 493 -5.33 24.28 14.03
CA GLU A 493 -6.25 23.12 14.09
C GLU A 493 -6.35 22.40 12.74
N ALA A 494 -6.22 23.13 11.62
CA ALA A 494 -6.21 22.54 10.28
C ALA A 494 -4.97 21.65 10.04
N ASP A 495 -3.81 22.02 10.61
CA ASP A 495 -2.61 21.18 10.59
C ASP A 495 -2.84 19.89 11.39
N LEU A 496 -3.35 20.02 12.62
CA LEU A 496 -3.60 18.87 13.50
C LEU A 496 -4.69 17.95 12.95
N ASP A 497 -5.73 18.50 12.30
CA ASP A 497 -6.75 17.74 11.57
C ASP A 497 -6.18 16.99 10.36
N PHE A 498 -5.21 17.57 9.65
CA PHE A 498 -4.49 16.86 8.59
C PHE A 498 -3.67 15.71 9.16
N VAL A 499 -2.94 15.93 10.25
CA VAL A 499 -2.18 14.87 10.93
C VAL A 499 -3.10 13.75 11.40
N LEU A 500 -4.27 14.05 11.96
CA LEU A 500 -5.27 13.05 12.36
C LEU A 500 -5.76 12.20 11.18
N ARG A 501 -6.06 12.81 10.02
CA ARG A 501 -6.43 12.07 8.80
C ARG A 501 -5.27 11.20 8.28
N ALA A 502 -4.05 11.70 8.33
CA ALA A 502 -2.85 10.95 7.94
C ALA A 502 -2.61 9.75 8.89
N ILE A 503 -2.88 9.89 10.19
CA ILE A 503 -2.82 8.79 11.17
C ILE A 503 -3.90 7.74 10.86
N GLU A 504 -5.17 8.13 10.74
CA GLU A 504 -6.28 7.19 10.50
C GLU A 504 -6.11 6.42 9.19
N THR A 505 -5.69 7.10 8.11
CA THR A 505 -5.39 6.45 6.82
C THR A 505 -4.14 5.57 6.86
N SER A 506 -3.11 5.91 7.65
CA SER A 506 -1.92 5.05 7.79
C SER A 506 -2.20 3.79 8.61
N VAL A 507 -3.07 3.88 9.64
CA VAL A 507 -3.57 2.71 10.38
C VAL A 507 -4.40 1.82 9.45
N ASP A 508 -5.32 2.39 8.69
CA ASP A 508 -6.11 1.68 7.69
C ASP A 508 -5.22 0.96 6.67
N ASP A 509 -4.22 1.65 6.12
CA ASP A 509 -3.28 1.07 5.16
C ASP A 509 -2.53 -0.12 5.78
N MET A 510 -2.01 0.00 7.01
CA MET A 510 -1.29 -1.08 7.69
C MET A 510 -2.19 -2.25 8.08
N GLN A 511 -3.44 -2.01 8.47
CA GLN A 511 -4.41 -3.06 8.79
C GLN A 511 -4.85 -3.79 7.51
N ARG A 512 -5.25 -3.07 6.46
CA ARG A 512 -5.64 -3.63 5.15
C ARG A 512 -4.53 -4.39 4.44
N SER A 513 -3.26 -4.06 4.70
CA SER A 513 -2.10 -4.77 4.15
C SER A 513 -1.54 -5.86 5.06
N GLY A 514 -2.14 -6.07 6.24
CA GLY A 514 -1.74 -7.11 7.21
C GLY A 514 -0.43 -6.82 7.95
N PHE A 515 0.07 -5.58 7.93
CA PHE A 515 1.24 -5.14 8.71
C PHE A 515 0.92 -4.87 10.18
N MET A 516 -0.35 -4.67 10.52
CA MET A 516 -0.81 -4.32 11.86
C MET A 516 -2.07 -5.10 12.21
N THR A 517 -2.20 -5.54 13.47
CA THR A 517 -3.47 -6.10 13.96
C THR A 517 -4.52 -4.99 14.05
N GLY A 518 -5.77 -5.31 13.73
CA GLY A 518 -6.87 -4.35 13.81
C GLY A 518 -8.11 -4.96 14.40
N SER A 519 -9.12 -4.10 14.56
CA SER A 519 -10.50 -4.56 14.63
C SER A 519 -10.79 -5.35 13.35
N GLU A 520 -11.47 -6.48 13.46
CA GLU A 520 -12.31 -6.89 12.35
C GLU A 520 -13.30 -5.73 12.10
N SER A 521 -13.27 -5.17 10.89
CA SER A 521 -13.99 -3.97 10.44
C SER A 521 -13.45 -2.58 10.86
N THR A 522 -13.17 -1.77 9.83
CA THR A 522 -13.69 -0.38 9.62
C THR A 522 -13.40 0.14 8.20
N SER A 523 -13.03 -0.73 7.27
CA SER A 523 -13.79 -0.82 6.02
C SER A 523 -14.29 -2.25 5.94
N GLY A 524 -15.61 -2.47 5.85
CA GLY A 524 -16.22 -3.80 5.74
C GLY A 524 -15.94 -4.48 4.40
N LEU A 525 -14.82 -4.19 3.74
CA LEU A 525 -14.44 -4.70 2.42
C LEU A 525 -13.31 -5.72 2.59
N ARG A 526 -13.66 -7.01 2.53
CA ARG A 526 -12.68 -8.11 2.45
C ARG A 526 -12.12 -8.16 1.03
N GLN A 527 -10.84 -7.83 0.88
CA GLN A 527 -10.18 -7.79 -0.43
C GLN A 527 -9.53 -9.15 -0.76
N LEU A 528 -9.76 -9.65 -1.98
CA LEU A 528 -9.16 -10.87 -2.53
C LEU A 528 -8.68 -10.61 -3.96
N PRO A 529 -7.71 -11.36 -4.51
CA PRO A 529 -7.43 -11.29 -5.95
C PRO A 529 -8.63 -11.78 -6.77
N LEU A 530 -8.79 -11.31 -8.01
CA LEU A 530 -9.78 -11.92 -8.93
C LEU A 530 -9.42 -13.40 -9.15
N THR A 531 -10.45 -14.23 -9.35
CA THR A 531 -10.25 -15.53 -9.99
C THR A 531 -9.84 -15.33 -11.45
N ASP A 532 -9.16 -16.31 -12.05
CA ASP A 532 -8.74 -16.22 -13.45
C ASP A 532 -9.93 -16.11 -14.41
N GLN A 533 -11.09 -16.70 -14.05
CA GLN A 533 -12.34 -16.56 -14.77
C GLN A 533 -12.89 -15.11 -14.69
N GLN A 534 -12.91 -14.51 -13.49
CA GLN A 534 -13.31 -13.11 -13.33
C GLN A 534 -12.37 -12.15 -14.07
N MET A 535 -11.06 -12.40 -14.04
CA MET A 535 -10.06 -11.61 -14.78
C MET A 535 -10.33 -11.63 -16.28
N GLU A 536 -10.70 -12.79 -16.85
CA GLU A 536 -11.03 -12.93 -18.27
C GLU A 536 -12.22 -12.04 -18.68
N ILE A 537 -13.30 -12.06 -17.90
CA ILE A 537 -14.48 -11.20 -18.15
C ILE A 537 -14.12 -9.73 -17.93
N TRP A 538 -13.41 -9.38 -16.84
CA TRP A 538 -13.04 -8.00 -16.55
C TRP A 538 -12.21 -7.39 -17.70
N LEU A 539 -11.23 -8.13 -18.22
CA LEU A 539 -10.42 -7.75 -19.38
C LEU A 539 -11.24 -7.61 -20.68
N ALA A 540 -12.32 -8.38 -20.84
CA ALA A 540 -13.23 -8.28 -21.98
C ALA A 540 -14.15 -7.04 -21.87
N THR A 541 -14.59 -6.66 -20.67
CA THR A 541 -15.41 -5.45 -20.47
C THR A 541 -14.68 -4.15 -20.82
N GLN A 542 -13.34 -4.14 -20.75
CA GLN A 542 -12.51 -2.97 -21.13
C GLN A 542 -12.57 -2.62 -22.63
N MET A 543 -13.18 -3.46 -23.46
CA MET A 543 -13.50 -3.17 -24.87
C MET A 543 -14.62 -2.13 -25.03
N GLY A 544 -15.30 -1.73 -23.94
CA GLY A 544 -16.34 -0.71 -23.92
C GLY A 544 -17.73 -1.25 -23.54
N ASP A 545 -18.68 -0.34 -23.39
CA ASP A 545 -19.98 -0.59 -22.75
C ASP A 545 -20.78 -1.72 -23.39
N ALA A 546 -20.72 -1.87 -24.72
CA ALA A 546 -21.38 -2.96 -25.45
C ALA A 546 -20.78 -4.35 -25.13
N ALA A 547 -19.48 -4.41 -24.85
CA ALA A 547 -18.81 -5.63 -24.40
C ALA A 547 -19.14 -5.95 -22.95
N SER A 548 -19.20 -4.93 -22.08
CA SER A 548 -19.66 -5.06 -20.70
C SER A 548 -21.11 -5.58 -20.65
N CYS A 549 -22.02 -5.00 -21.44
CA CYS A 549 -23.41 -5.43 -21.51
C CYS A 549 -23.62 -6.83 -22.12
N ALA A 550 -22.65 -7.39 -22.86
CA ALA A 550 -22.68 -8.79 -23.30
C ALA A 550 -22.57 -9.80 -22.14
N TYR A 551 -22.10 -9.32 -20.98
CA TYR A 551 -22.05 -10.06 -19.71
C TYR A 551 -23.18 -9.68 -18.73
N ASN A 552 -24.20 -8.94 -19.16
CA ASN A 552 -25.41 -8.78 -18.36
C ASN A 552 -26.27 -10.06 -18.44
N MET A 553 -26.64 -10.60 -17.28
CA MET A 553 -27.53 -11.74 -17.14
C MET A 553 -28.86 -11.26 -16.56
N SER A 554 -29.95 -11.35 -17.33
CA SER A 554 -31.26 -10.84 -16.93
C SER A 554 -32.37 -11.85 -17.13
N THR A 555 -33.17 -12.06 -16.08
CA THR A 555 -34.33 -12.97 -16.06
C THR A 555 -35.52 -12.26 -15.44
N THR A 556 -36.72 -12.52 -15.96
CA THR A 556 -37.99 -12.08 -15.37
C THR A 556 -38.69 -13.25 -14.69
N ILE A 557 -38.96 -13.13 -13.39
CA ILE A 557 -39.88 -14.03 -12.68
C ILE A 557 -41.29 -13.42 -12.80
N ARG A 558 -42.19 -14.05 -13.56
CA ARG A 558 -43.63 -13.70 -13.51
C ARG A 558 -44.25 -14.33 -12.27
N LEU A 559 -45.07 -13.54 -11.58
CA LEU A 559 -45.69 -13.83 -10.30
C LEU A 559 -47.18 -13.58 -10.41
N ASP A 560 -47.95 -14.65 -10.62
CA ASP A 560 -49.40 -14.61 -10.74
C ASP A 560 -50.02 -14.93 -9.36
N GLY A 561 -50.82 -14.00 -8.83
CA GLY A 561 -51.40 -14.02 -7.48
C GLY A 561 -51.18 -12.71 -6.70
N LYS A 562 -51.70 -12.66 -5.46
CA LYS A 562 -51.57 -11.48 -4.58
C LYS A 562 -50.18 -11.42 -3.93
N LEU A 563 -49.35 -10.48 -4.37
CA LEU A 563 -48.00 -10.24 -3.85
C LEU A 563 -48.02 -9.55 -2.48
N ASP A 564 -47.11 -9.97 -1.58
CA ASP A 564 -46.72 -9.20 -0.40
C ASP A 564 -45.38 -8.48 -0.68
N GLU A 565 -45.46 -7.20 -1.01
CA GLU A 565 -44.29 -6.38 -1.36
C GLU A 565 -43.30 -6.23 -0.19
N SER A 566 -43.76 -6.29 1.06
CA SER A 566 -42.90 -6.19 2.24
C SER A 566 -42.11 -7.47 2.47
N ALA A 567 -42.78 -8.62 2.36
CA ALA A 567 -42.13 -9.93 2.36
C ALA A 567 -41.09 -10.05 1.24
N LEU A 568 -41.42 -9.57 0.02
CA LEU A 568 -40.48 -9.57 -1.10
C LEU A 568 -39.25 -8.68 -0.83
N ARG A 569 -39.44 -7.45 -0.36
CA ARG A 569 -38.34 -6.52 -0.02
C ARG A 569 -37.41 -7.09 1.06
N ASN A 570 -37.96 -7.74 2.08
CA ASN A 570 -37.14 -8.42 3.09
C ASN A 570 -36.41 -9.65 2.53
N SER A 571 -37.05 -10.42 1.67
CA SER A 571 -36.47 -11.62 1.04
C SER A 571 -35.29 -11.27 0.15
N VAL A 572 -35.39 -10.20 -0.64
CA VAL A 572 -34.28 -9.67 -1.45
C VAL A 572 -33.12 -9.21 -0.58
N ARG A 573 -33.38 -8.50 0.54
CA ARG A 573 -32.33 -8.12 1.49
C ARG A 573 -31.62 -9.36 2.06
N LYS A 574 -32.39 -10.33 2.56
CA LYS A 574 -31.84 -11.60 3.10
C LYS A 574 -31.03 -12.37 2.06
N LEU A 575 -31.43 -12.37 0.79
CA LEU A 575 -30.69 -13.02 -0.30
C LEU A 575 -29.33 -12.34 -0.53
N VAL A 576 -29.29 -11.00 -0.53
CA VAL A 576 -28.06 -10.21 -0.69
C VAL A 576 -27.14 -10.35 0.52
N ASP A 577 -27.68 -10.37 1.75
CA ASP A 577 -26.90 -10.60 2.97
C ASP A 577 -26.33 -12.03 3.02
N ARG A 578 -27.05 -13.01 2.47
CA ARG A 578 -26.68 -14.44 2.46
C ARG A 578 -25.53 -14.78 1.51
N HIS A 579 -25.39 -14.08 0.38
CA HIS A 579 -24.39 -14.42 -0.66
C HIS A 579 -23.34 -13.34 -0.83
N GLU A 580 -22.08 -13.63 -0.44
CA GLU A 580 -20.93 -12.71 -0.61
C GLU A 580 -20.83 -12.14 -2.03
N ALA A 581 -21.13 -12.95 -3.05
CA ALA A 581 -20.95 -12.56 -4.44
C ALA A 581 -21.81 -11.34 -4.85
N LEU A 582 -23.02 -11.21 -4.30
CA LEU A 582 -23.88 -10.05 -4.56
C LEU A 582 -23.30 -8.74 -3.97
N ARG A 583 -22.29 -8.84 -3.11
CA ARG A 583 -21.63 -7.72 -2.43
C ARG A 583 -20.21 -7.46 -2.95
N ILE A 584 -19.85 -8.03 -4.10
CA ILE A 584 -18.56 -7.84 -4.76
C ILE A 584 -18.56 -6.60 -5.66
N THR A 585 -17.51 -5.78 -5.54
CA THR A 585 -17.04 -4.85 -6.57
C THR A 585 -15.58 -5.14 -6.94
N PHE A 586 -15.03 -4.44 -7.94
CA PHE A 586 -13.67 -4.66 -8.44
C PHE A 586 -12.85 -3.37 -8.39
N ASP A 587 -11.52 -3.45 -8.21
CA ASP A 587 -10.69 -2.26 -8.34
C ASP A 587 -10.58 -1.79 -9.82
N ALA A 588 -10.25 -0.52 -10.02
CA ALA A 588 -10.19 0.11 -11.34
C ALA A 588 -9.16 -0.54 -12.30
N ASN A 589 -8.23 -1.35 -11.76
CA ASN A 589 -7.19 -2.06 -12.49
C ASN A 589 -7.48 -3.56 -12.68
N GLY A 590 -8.59 -4.07 -12.13
CA GLY A 590 -9.02 -5.46 -12.30
C GLY A 590 -8.14 -6.50 -11.61
N VAL A 591 -7.39 -6.11 -10.58
CA VAL A 591 -6.46 -6.97 -9.82
C VAL A 591 -7.14 -7.58 -8.60
N PHE A 592 -8.04 -6.84 -7.96
CA PHE A 592 -8.70 -7.25 -6.72
C PHE A 592 -10.23 -7.11 -6.76
N GLN A 593 -10.90 -8.10 -6.20
CA GLN A 593 -12.31 -8.08 -5.84
C GLN A 593 -12.45 -7.63 -4.37
N GLN A 594 -13.47 -6.82 -4.10
CA GLN A 594 -13.75 -6.23 -2.80
C GLN A 594 -15.13 -6.72 -2.34
N ILE A 595 -15.19 -7.55 -1.29
CA ILE A 595 -16.43 -8.13 -0.77
C ILE A 595 -16.91 -7.26 0.39
N ALA A 596 -18.04 -6.56 0.23
CA ALA A 596 -18.64 -5.79 1.30
C ALA A 596 -19.34 -6.68 2.35
N GLU A 597 -19.26 -6.29 3.62
CA GLU A 597 -19.92 -6.94 4.76
C GLU A 597 -21.45 -6.83 4.62
N ASN A 598 -21.93 -5.63 4.28
CA ASN A 598 -23.31 -5.31 3.95
C ASN A 598 -23.38 -4.25 2.83
N ILE A 599 -24.52 -4.17 2.14
CA ILE A 599 -24.81 -3.12 1.15
C ILE A 599 -26.28 -2.72 1.23
N GLU A 600 -26.61 -1.50 0.79
CA GLU A 600 -28.01 -1.08 0.63
C GLU A 600 -28.60 -1.69 -0.64
N VAL A 601 -29.82 -2.23 -0.53
CA VAL A 601 -30.51 -2.90 -1.64
C VAL A 601 -31.76 -2.14 -2.06
N ALA A 602 -31.70 -1.56 -3.25
CA ALA A 602 -32.85 -0.94 -3.90
C ALA A 602 -33.62 -1.95 -4.77
N ILE A 603 -34.95 -1.88 -4.70
CA ILE A 603 -35.86 -2.49 -5.69
C ILE A 603 -36.57 -1.34 -6.37
N ALA A 604 -36.34 -1.18 -7.67
CA ALA A 604 -37.04 -0.21 -8.51
C ALA A 604 -38.48 -0.69 -8.78
N GLU A 605 -39.43 0.23 -8.88
CA GLU A 605 -40.84 -0.09 -9.13
C GLU A 605 -41.32 0.56 -10.43
N LYS A 606 -42.13 -0.19 -11.21
CA LYS A 606 -42.83 0.31 -12.40
C LYS A 606 -44.26 -0.21 -12.41
N ASP A 607 -45.24 0.65 -12.69
CA ASP A 607 -46.65 0.27 -12.79
C ASP A 607 -47.13 0.34 -14.23
N LEU A 608 -47.46 -0.82 -14.80
CA LEU A 608 -48.03 -0.99 -16.15
C LEU A 608 -49.50 -1.43 -16.10
N SER A 609 -50.12 -1.47 -14.91
CA SER A 609 -51.50 -1.94 -14.74
C SER A 609 -52.55 -1.03 -15.38
N ASN A 610 -52.20 0.24 -15.60
CA ASN A 610 -53.03 1.23 -16.30
C ASN A 610 -53.01 1.11 -17.84
N LEU A 611 -52.13 0.28 -18.41
CA LEU A 611 -52.09 0.00 -19.85
C LEU A 611 -53.07 -1.13 -20.22
N ASP A 612 -53.55 -1.16 -21.46
CA ASP A 612 -54.24 -2.33 -22.02
C ASP A 612 -53.29 -3.53 -22.17
N SER A 613 -53.83 -4.72 -22.45
CA SER A 613 -53.05 -5.97 -22.43
C SER A 613 -51.90 -6.00 -23.45
N ASP A 614 -52.12 -5.47 -24.66
CA ASP A 614 -51.15 -5.55 -25.75
C ASP A 614 -50.07 -4.47 -25.57
N ALA A 615 -50.47 -3.26 -25.18
CA ALA A 615 -49.55 -2.19 -24.80
C ALA A 615 -48.69 -2.56 -23.59
N ARG A 616 -49.26 -3.23 -22.58
CA ARG A 616 -48.57 -3.69 -21.37
C ARG A 616 -47.50 -4.74 -21.68
N GLU A 617 -47.83 -5.75 -22.47
CA GLU A 617 -46.88 -6.80 -22.86
C GLU A 617 -45.77 -6.22 -23.75
N THR A 618 -46.11 -5.28 -24.65
CA THR A 618 -45.12 -4.56 -25.48
C THR A 618 -44.15 -3.72 -24.63
N GLU A 619 -44.66 -2.97 -23.65
CA GLU A 619 -43.81 -2.16 -22.77
C GLU A 619 -42.97 -3.05 -21.83
N LEU A 620 -43.50 -4.18 -21.35
CA LEU A 620 -42.71 -5.17 -20.59
C LEU A 620 -41.54 -5.73 -21.43
N GLN A 621 -41.77 -6.11 -22.69
CA GLN A 621 -40.72 -6.59 -23.59
C GLN A 621 -39.66 -5.52 -23.88
N LYS A 622 -40.08 -4.25 -23.99
CA LYS A 622 -39.17 -3.10 -24.10
C LYS A 622 -38.32 -2.93 -22.84
N LEU A 623 -38.91 -2.98 -21.65
CA LEU A 623 -38.19 -2.93 -20.37
C LEU A 623 -37.15 -4.06 -20.23
N GLN A 624 -37.53 -5.29 -20.58
CA GLN A 624 -36.63 -6.45 -20.60
C GLN A 624 -35.46 -6.25 -21.57
N SER A 625 -35.71 -5.60 -22.72
CA SER A 625 -34.69 -5.29 -23.73
C SER A 625 -33.77 -4.13 -23.34
N GLU A 626 -34.26 -3.16 -22.56
CA GLU A 626 -33.51 -2.01 -22.07
C GLU A 626 -32.56 -2.37 -20.92
N GLU A 627 -32.97 -3.26 -20.02
CA GLU A 627 -32.17 -3.73 -18.88
C GLU A 627 -30.82 -4.33 -19.32
N ASN A 628 -30.83 -5.14 -20.37
CA ASN A 628 -29.63 -5.73 -20.98
C ASN A 628 -28.77 -4.74 -21.80
N ARG A 629 -29.10 -3.44 -21.79
CA ARG A 629 -28.31 -2.37 -22.43
C ARG A 629 -27.73 -1.35 -21.45
N GLN A 630 -28.03 -1.47 -20.15
CA GLN A 630 -27.45 -0.61 -19.14
C GLN A 630 -26.20 -1.27 -18.55
N PRO A 631 -24.99 -0.72 -18.77
CA PRO A 631 -23.77 -1.25 -18.18
C PRO A 631 -23.83 -1.15 -16.65
N PHE A 632 -23.00 -1.95 -15.97
CA PHE A 632 -22.76 -1.82 -14.54
C PHE A 632 -21.47 -1.02 -14.31
N ASP A 633 -21.47 -0.18 -13.28
CA ASP A 633 -20.23 0.37 -12.74
C ASP A 633 -19.53 -0.74 -11.93
N LEU A 634 -18.52 -1.36 -12.54
CA LEU A 634 -17.80 -2.49 -11.96
C LEU A 634 -17.01 -2.13 -10.69
N VAL A 635 -16.76 -0.84 -10.45
CA VAL A 635 -15.91 -0.35 -9.36
C VAL A 635 -16.73 0.07 -8.15
N ASN A 636 -17.80 0.85 -8.37
CA ASN A 636 -18.65 1.35 -7.29
C ASN A 636 -19.85 0.45 -6.98
N GLY A 637 -20.32 -0.33 -7.96
CA GLY A 637 -21.46 -1.25 -7.81
C GLY A 637 -22.79 -0.54 -7.48
N PRO A 638 -23.79 -1.29 -6.96
CA PRO A 638 -23.83 -2.76 -6.88
C PRO A 638 -23.93 -3.42 -8.26
N LEU A 639 -23.46 -4.66 -8.39
CA LEU A 639 -23.39 -5.39 -9.67
C LEU A 639 -24.64 -6.24 -9.98
N PHE A 640 -25.76 -5.90 -9.34
CA PHE A 640 -27.08 -6.47 -9.56
C PHE A 640 -28.16 -5.38 -9.48
N ARG A 641 -29.32 -5.63 -10.09
CA ARG A 641 -30.52 -4.76 -10.06
C ARG A 641 -31.78 -5.61 -9.94
N PHE A 642 -32.72 -5.14 -9.12
CA PHE A 642 -34.07 -5.70 -8.99
C PHE A 642 -35.11 -4.66 -9.43
N THR A 643 -35.99 -5.03 -10.35
CA THR A 643 -37.10 -4.17 -10.80
C THR A 643 -38.42 -4.94 -10.66
N LEU A 644 -39.29 -4.49 -9.76
CA LEU A 644 -40.64 -4.99 -9.59
C LEU A 644 -41.59 -4.23 -10.53
N ILE A 645 -42.30 -4.98 -11.38
CA ILE A 645 -43.23 -4.45 -12.36
C ILE A 645 -44.64 -4.94 -12.03
N LYS A 646 -45.56 -4.01 -11.76
CA LYS A 646 -46.97 -4.31 -11.55
C LYS A 646 -47.69 -4.41 -12.90
N LEU A 647 -48.28 -5.57 -13.19
CA LEU A 647 -49.03 -5.84 -14.42
C LEU A 647 -50.54 -5.79 -14.19
N ALA A 648 -51.01 -6.22 -13.03
CA ALA A 648 -52.38 -6.10 -12.53
C ALA A 648 -52.36 -6.02 -10.99
N ASN A 649 -53.50 -6.14 -10.32
CA ASN A 649 -53.54 -6.26 -8.85
C ASN A 649 -53.09 -7.65 -8.35
N ASP A 650 -53.14 -8.64 -9.23
CA ASP A 650 -52.87 -10.06 -9.01
C ASP A 650 -51.89 -10.64 -10.06
N ALA A 651 -51.14 -9.77 -10.76
CA ALA A 651 -50.10 -10.19 -11.69
C ALA A 651 -48.92 -9.22 -11.64
N HIS A 652 -47.72 -9.75 -11.43
CA HIS A 652 -46.49 -8.99 -11.28
C HIS A 652 -45.35 -9.65 -12.06
N ALA A 653 -44.30 -8.89 -12.33
CA ALA A 653 -43.06 -9.39 -12.93
C ALA A 653 -41.87 -8.81 -12.16
N LEU A 654 -41.04 -9.67 -11.57
CA LEU A 654 -39.78 -9.26 -10.94
C LEU A 654 -38.63 -9.53 -11.92
N MET A 655 -38.06 -8.47 -12.47
CA MET A 655 -36.81 -8.55 -13.22
C MET A 655 -35.62 -8.59 -12.25
N VAL A 656 -34.76 -9.57 -12.47
CA VAL A 656 -33.48 -9.76 -11.77
C VAL A 656 -32.38 -9.65 -12.82
N CYS A 657 -31.46 -8.71 -12.64
CA CYS A 657 -30.32 -8.50 -13.52
C CYS A 657 -29.02 -8.54 -12.70
N ALA A 658 -27.99 -9.23 -13.16
CA ALA A 658 -26.68 -9.28 -12.53
C ALA A 658 -25.56 -9.32 -13.58
N HIS A 659 -24.38 -8.77 -13.25
CA HIS A 659 -23.21 -8.87 -14.12
C HIS A 659 -22.51 -10.23 -13.96
N HIS A 660 -22.03 -10.82 -15.06
CA HIS A 660 -21.45 -12.16 -15.09
C HIS A 660 -20.15 -12.31 -14.25
N LEU A 661 -19.59 -11.20 -13.74
CA LEU A 661 -18.45 -11.20 -12.80
C LEU A 661 -18.82 -11.66 -11.38
N ILE A 662 -20.10 -11.60 -11.01
CA ILE A 662 -20.60 -11.95 -9.68
C ILE A 662 -21.69 -13.03 -9.69
N CYS A 663 -22.12 -13.46 -10.87
CA CYS A 663 -23.18 -14.43 -11.07
C CYS A 663 -22.92 -15.21 -12.37
N ASP A 664 -23.35 -16.46 -12.44
CA ASP A 664 -23.40 -17.27 -13.65
C ASP A 664 -24.77 -17.94 -13.79
N GLY A 665 -24.99 -18.73 -14.84
CA GLY A 665 -26.29 -19.37 -15.11
C GLY A 665 -26.77 -20.26 -13.96
N TRP A 666 -25.85 -21.03 -13.37
CA TRP A 666 -26.12 -21.88 -12.21
C TRP A 666 -26.50 -21.04 -10.98
N SER A 667 -25.72 -20.00 -10.70
CA SER A 667 -25.96 -19.06 -9.60
C SER A 667 -27.28 -18.31 -9.76
N MET A 668 -27.68 -17.92 -10.98
CA MET A 668 -28.96 -17.27 -11.25
C MET A 668 -30.14 -18.21 -10.93
N GLY A 669 -30.01 -19.51 -11.21
CA GLY A 669 -30.97 -20.53 -10.80
C GLY A 669 -31.13 -20.59 -9.28
N ILE A 670 -30.01 -20.74 -8.54
CA ILE A 670 -29.99 -20.71 -7.07
C ILE A 670 -30.65 -19.45 -6.53
N LEU A 671 -30.28 -18.27 -7.05
CA LEU A 671 -30.82 -16.98 -6.60
C LEU A 671 -32.33 -16.89 -6.80
N CYS A 672 -32.88 -17.41 -7.91
CA CYS A 672 -34.33 -17.44 -8.14
C CYS A 672 -35.05 -18.42 -7.19
N GLU A 673 -34.49 -19.60 -6.97
CA GLU A 673 -35.06 -20.62 -6.07
C GLU A 673 -35.03 -20.18 -4.60
N GLU A 674 -33.88 -19.70 -4.12
CA GLU A 674 -33.72 -19.23 -2.75
C GLU A 674 -34.53 -17.95 -2.47
N LEU A 675 -34.67 -17.05 -3.44
CA LEU A 675 -35.56 -15.89 -3.31
C LEU A 675 -37.02 -16.32 -3.12
N GLY A 676 -37.47 -17.36 -3.84
CA GLY A 676 -38.80 -17.93 -3.68
C GLY A 676 -39.03 -18.52 -2.29
N GLU A 677 -38.06 -19.30 -1.79
CA GLU A 677 -38.15 -19.92 -0.46
C GLU A 677 -38.05 -18.88 0.67
N LEU A 678 -37.23 -17.83 0.52
CA LEU A 678 -37.21 -16.69 1.42
C LEU A 678 -38.56 -15.96 1.42
N TYR A 679 -39.14 -15.69 0.25
CA TYR A 679 -40.46 -15.08 0.12
C TYR A 679 -41.56 -15.91 0.77
N ARG A 680 -41.54 -17.23 0.56
CA ARG A 680 -42.45 -18.18 1.23
C ARG A 680 -42.30 -18.12 2.75
N SER A 681 -41.06 -18.03 3.24
CA SER A 681 -40.78 -17.98 4.68
C SER A 681 -41.30 -16.68 5.31
N GLU A 682 -41.05 -15.52 4.68
CA GLU A 682 -41.52 -14.22 5.15
C GLU A 682 -43.05 -14.12 5.11
N SER A 683 -43.67 -14.42 3.96
CA SER A 683 -45.12 -14.29 3.75
C SER A 683 -45.98 -15.21 4.62
N ARG A 684 -45.41 -16.34 5.08
CA ARG A 684 -46.08 -17.28 5.99
C ARG A 684 -45.57 -17.24 7.44
N SER A 685 -44.55 -16.42 7.72
CA SER A 685 -43.83 -16.38 9.02
C SER A 685 -43.24 -17.74 9.46
N ASP A 686 -42.77 -18.52 8.48
CA ASP A 686 -42.07 -19.79 8.67
C ASP A 686 -40.54 -19.59 8.71
N ALA A 687 -39.78 -20.61 9.16
CA ALA A 687 -38.35 -20.68 8.88
C ALA A 687 -38.08 -21.07 7.40
N PRO A 688 -37.10 -20.45 6.71
CA PRO A 688 -36.68 -20.86 5.38
C PRO A 688 -35.90 -22.18 5.42
N LYS A 689 -36.15 -23.06 4.44
CA LYS A 689 -35.51 -24.38 4.31
C LYS A 689 -34.33 -24.32 3.35
N LEU A 690 -33.32 -23.53 3.71
CA LEU A 690 -32.12 -23.32 2.90
C LEU A 690 -30.88 -23.98 3.54
N PRO A 691 -29.92 -24.48 2.75
CA PRO A 691 -28.63 -24.97 3.25
C PRO A 691 -27.76 -23.82 3.79
N ASP A 692 -26.64 -24.11 4.44
CA ASP A 692 -25.66 -23.08 4.81
C ASP A 692 -25.00 -22.50 3.55
N PRO A 693 -24.95 -21.16 3.38
CA PRO A 693 -24.43 -20.54 2.16
C PRO A 693 -22.91 -20.72 2.07
N LYS A 694 -22.39 -20.88 0.84
CA LYS A 694 -20.95 -21.02 0.61
C LYS A 694 -20.32 -19.67 0.23
N PRO A 695 -19.34 -19.18 1.01
CA PRO A 695 -18.63 -17.93 0.68
C PRO A 695 -17.90 -18.03 -0.65
N PHE A 696 -18.11 -17.08 -1.57
CA PHE A 696 -17.37 -17.03 -2.84
C PHE A 696 -15.88 -16.77 -2.60
N GLY A 697 -15.54 -16.01 -1.55
CA GLY A 697 -14.16 -15.75 -1.18
C GLY A 697 -13.37 -17.01 -0.79
N GLU A 698 -14.04 -18.04 -0.25
CA GLU A 698 -13.40 -19.34 0.00
C GLU A 698 -13.12 -20.10 -1.30
N TYR A 699 -14.07 -20.12 -2.23
CA TYR A 699 -13.89 -20.73 -3.56
C TYR A 699 -12.73 -20.09 -4.33
N ALA A 700 -12.64 -18.76 -4.34
CA ALA A 700 -11.54 -18.03 -4.97
C ALA A 700 -10.17 -18.37 -4.34
N GLN A 701 -10.10 -18.53 -3.01
CA GLN A 701 -8.89 -18.95 -2.31
C GLN A 701 -8.52 -20.41 -2.62
N GLN A 702 -9.49 -21.33 -2.67
CA GLN A 702 -9.27 -22.73 -3.02
C GLN A 702 -8.71 -22.87 -4.45
N LEU A 703 -9.27 -22.15 -5.42
CA LEU A 703 -8.76 -22.12 -6.80
C LEU A 703 -7.34 -21.55 -6.88
N SER A 704 -7.04 -20.49 -6.10
CA SER A 704 -5.68 -19.96 -6.01
C SER A 704 -4.70 -20.99 -5.40
N ALA A 705 -5.13 -21.77 -4.41
CA ALA A 705 -4.31 -22.81 -3.80
C ALA A 705 -4.06 -23.99 -4.77
N PHE A 706 -5.07 -24.38 -5.55
CA PHE A 706 -4.96 -25.41 -6.59
C PHE A 706 -3.82 -25.11 -7.59
N TRP A 707 -3.65 -23.84 -8.00
CA TRP A 707 -2.55 -23.46 -8.89
C TRP A 707 -1.14 -23.63 -8.33
N ARG A 708 -1.00 -23.86 -7.03
CA ARG A 708 0.28 -24.12 -6.37
C ARG A 708 0.53 -25.61 -6.11
N SER A 709 -0.37 -26.49 -6.54
CA SER A 709 -0.26 -27.95 -6.36
C SER A 709 0.33 -28.66 -7.59
N GLU A 710 0.68 -29.94 -7.39
CA GLU A 710 1.08 -30.82 -8.49
C GLU A 710 -0.08 -31.05 -9.48
N ASP A 711 -1.32 -31.17 -9.00
CA ASP A 711 -2.51 -31.33 -9.83
C ASP A 711 -2.74 -30.12 -10.74
N GLY A 712 -2.64 -28.89 -10.22
CA GLY A 712 -2.75 -27.68 -11.04
C GLY A 712 -1.68 -27.61 -12.14
N SER A 713 -0.48 -28.11 -11.85
CA SER A 713 0.60 -28.23 -12.84
C SER A 713 0.32 -29.33 -13.88
N ALA A 714 -0.29 -30.45 -13.49
CA ALA A 714 -0.69 -31.51 -14.42
C ALA A 714 -1.79 -31.01 -15.38
N THR A 715 -2.79 -30.31 -14.85
CA THR A 715 -3.90 -29.69 -15.60
C THR A 715 -3.40 -28.67 -16.62
N GLU A 716 -2.46 -27.79 -16.25
CA GLU A 716 -1.83 -26.89 -17.22
C GLU A 716 -1.13 -27.66 -18.36
N ASN A 717 -0.30 -28.66 -18.01
CA ASN A 717 0.47 -29.43 -18.99
C ASN A 717 -0.44 -30.18 -19.97
N PHE A 718 -1.61 -30.67 -19.51
CA PHE A 718 -2.63 -31.26 -20.37
C PHE A 718 -3.12 -30.27 -21.45
N TRP A 719 -3.57 -29.09 -21.04
CA TRP A 719 -4.11 -28.09 -21.98
C TRP A 719 -3.04 -27.55 -22.94
N LEU A 720 -1.83 -27.26 -22.45
CA LEU A 720 -0.72 -26.85 -23.30
C LEU A 720 -0.38 -27.92 -24.33
N LYS A 721 -0.39 -29.21 -23.96
CA LYS A 721 -0.18 -30.34 -24.88
C LYS A 721 -1.25 -30.41 -25.97
N GLN A 722 -2.52 -30.20 -25.62
CA GLN A 722 -3.64 -30.25 -26.56
C GLN A 722 -3.61 -29.12 -27.62
N PHE A 723 -2.97 -27.99 -27.29
CA PHE A 723 -2.89 -26.80 -28.13
C PHE A 723 -1.47 -26.39 -28.58
N GLN A 724 -0.46 -27.28 -28.48
CA GLN A 724 0.93 -27.00 -28.96
C GLN A 724 1.00 -26.49 -30.40
N SER A 725 0.11 -26.98 -31.26
CA SER A 725 -0.20 -26.40 -32.56
C SER A 725 -1.66 -25.96 -32.53
N PRO A 726 -1.97 -24.69 -32.22
CA PRO A 726 -3.35 -24.23 -32.08
C PRO A 726 -4.01 -24.08 -33.46
N PRO A 727 -5.29 -24.46 -33.60
CA PRO A 727 -6.01 -24.25 -34.85
C PRO A 727 -6.27 -22.76 -35.10
N GLN A 728 -6.59 -22.41 -36.35
CA GLN A 728 -7.15 -21.11 -36.68
C GLN A 728 -8.57 -21.00 -36.08
N PRO A 729 -9.02 -19.79 -35.69
CA PRO A 729 -10.43 -19.54 -35.34
C PRO A 729 -11.38 -20.02 -36.44
N LEU A 730 -12.62 -20.32 -36.06
CA LEU A 730 -13.63 -20.79 -37.00
C LEU A 730 -14.11 -19.64 -37.89
N LYS A 731 -14.02 -19.84 -39.21
CA LYS A 731 -14.43 -18.92 -40.27
C LYS A 731 -15.75 -19.39 -40.86
N LEU A 732 -16.85 -18.77 -40.40
CA LEU A 732 -18.18 -19.00 -40.93
C LEU A 732 -18.46 -18.08 -42.14
N PRO A 733 -19.31 -18.50 -43.11
CA PRO A 733 -19.78 -17.61 -44.16
C PRO A 733 -20.60 -16.45 -43.59
N VAL A 734 -20.24 -15.21 -43.89
CA VAL A 734 -20.90 -13.99 -43.41
C VAL A 734 -21.84 -13.39 -44.47
N ASP A 735 -22.92 -12.73 -44.04
CA ASP A 735 -23.88 -12.06 -44.91
C ASP A 735 -23.51 -10.59 -45.21
N PHE A 736 -22.60 -10.03 -44.42
CA PHE A 736 -22.20 -8.61 -44.43
C PHE A 736 -20.67 -8.49 -44.59
N PRO A 737 -20.16 -7.41 -45.23
CA PRO A 737 -18.72 -7.19 -45.38
C PRO A 737 -18.02 -7.01 -44.02
N LYS A 738 -16.72 -7.31 -43.97
CA LYS A 738 -15.91 -7.21 -42.75
C LYS A 738 -15.94 -5.77 -42.21
N ILE A 739 -16.33 -5.62 -40.95
CA ILE A 739 -16.29 -4.37 -40.18
C ILE A 739 -14.96 -4.33 -39.41
N ASN A 740 -14.38 -3.13 -39.26
CA ASN A 740 -13.19 -2.94 -38.43
C ASN A 740 -13.56 -2.94 -36.94
N GLY A 741 -12.85 -3.74 -36.14
CA GLY A 741 -13.14 -3.93 -34.72
C GLY A 741 -14.17 -5.02 -34.42
N ARG A 742 -14.37 -5.31 -33.13
CA ARG A 742 -15.30 -6.35 -32.65
C ARG A 742 -16.71 -5.78 -32.49
N THR A 743 -17.69 -6.51 -33.02
CA THR A 743 -19.11 -6.18 -32.90
C THR A 743 -19.79 -7.11 -31.91
N TYR A 744 -20.82 -6.59 -31.24
CA TYR A 744 -21.49 -7.31 -30.14
C TYR A 744 -22.99 -7.48 -30.35
N ARG A 745 -23.63 -6.77 -31.28
CA ARG A 745 -25.10 -6.75 -31.38
C ARG A 745 -25.68 -8.13 -31.67
N SER A 746 -26.52 -8.63 -30.77
CA SER A 746 -27.11 -9.97 -30.88
C SER A 746 -28.43 -9.97 -31.64
N GLY A 747 -28.64 -10.98 -32.47
CA GLY A 747 -29.95 -11.52 -32.82
C GLY A 747 -30.18 -12.84 -32.08
N GLN A 748 -31.44 -13.27 -31.96
CA GLN A 748 -31.79 -14.52 -31.29
C GLN A 748 -32.78 -15.33 -32.15
N LEU A 749 -32.60 -16.65 -32.16
CA LEU A 749 -33.53 -17.62 -32.74
C LEU A 749 -33.85 -18.72 -31.75
N PHE A 750 -35.10 -19.16 -31.77
CA PHE A 750 -35.60 -20.25 -30.93
C PHE A 750 -36.10 -21.37 -31.83
N ALA A 751 -35.75 -22.60 -31.48
CA ALA A 751 -36.28 -23.80 -32.09
C ALA A 751 -36.55 -24.85 -31.01
N HIS A 752 -37.41 -25.80 -31.34
CA HIS A 752 -37.73 -26.93 -30.47
C HIS A 752 -37.55 -28.24 -31.23
N ILE A 753 -37.11 -29.28 -30.54
CA ILE A 753 -37.19 -30.69 -30.95
C ILE A 753 -38.14 -31.35 -29.96
N ASP A 754 -39.20 -31.98 -30.46
CA ASP A 754 -40.21 -32.62 -29.63
C ASP A 754 -39.65 -33.80 -28.81
N ALA A 755 -40.34 -34.17 -27.74
CA ALA A 755 -39.95 -35.26 -26.84
C ALA A 755 -39.71 -36.61 -27.55
N ALA A 756 -40.47 -36.97 -28.60
CA ALA A 756 -40.30 -38.25 -29.28
C ALA A 756 -39.04 -38.26 -30.15
N THR A 757 -38.78 -37.17 -30.88
CA THR A 757 -37.53 -36.98 -31.64
C THR A 757 -36.31 -36.90 -30.71
N PHE A 758 -36.44 -36.24 -29.56
CA PHE A 758 -35.36 -36.16 -28.57
C PHE A 758 -35.05 -37.51 -27.91
N GLU A 759 -36.06 -38.33 -27.61
CA GLU A 759 -35.84 -39.69 -27.09
C GLU A 759 -35.20 -40.62 -28.14
N ASN A 760 -35.49 -40.43 -29.42
CA ASN A 760 -34.77 -41.10 -30.51
C ASN A 760 -33.27 -40.72 -30.53
N ILE A 761 -32.93 -39.45 -30.30
CA ILE A 761 -31.54 -38.97 -30.16
C ILE A 761 -30.88 -39.61 -28.93
N ARG A 762 -31.56 -39.63 -27.76
CA ARG A 762 -31.09 -40.26 -26.52
C ARG A 762 -30.80 -41.75 -26.72
N SER A 763 -31.71 -42.46 -27.39
CA SER A 763 -31.59 -43.87 -27.73
C SER A 763 -30.49 -44.16 -28.77
N ALA A 764 -30.26 -43.27 -29.74
CA ALA A 764 -29.15 -43.37 -30.68
C ALA A 764 -27.80 -43.14 -29.99
N ALA A 765 -27.68 -42.09 -29.18
CA ALA A 765 -26.49 -41.81 -28.37
C ALA A 765 -26.10 -43.01 -27.50
N LYS A 766 -27.08 -43.60 -26.79
CA LYS A 766 -26.88 -44.79 -25.96
C LYS A 766 -26.37 -46.00 -26.76
N ARG A 767 -26.90 -46.24 -27.97
CA ARG A 767 -26.40 -47.31 -28.88
C ARG A 767 -24.96 -47.08 -29.36
N MET A 768 -24.53 -45.82 -29.45
CA MET A 768 -23.15 -45.44 -29.79
C MET A 768 -22.23 -45.32 -28.56
N GLY A 769 -22.73 -45.60 -27.34
CA GLY A 769 -21.96 -45.48 -26.10
C GLY A 769 -21.68 -44.03 -25.67
N ALA A 770 -22.56 -43.10 -26.05
CA ALA A 770 -22.42 -41.66 -25.86
C ALA A 770 -23.63 -41.06 -25.11
N THR A 771 -23.52 -39.80 -24.68
CA THR A 771 -24.62 -39.03 -24.07
C THR A 771 -25.38 -38.20 -25.11
N ALA A 772 -26.62 -37.81 -24.82
CA ALA A 772 -27.40 -36.92 -25.69
C ALA A 772 -26.64 -35.61 -25.98
N PHE A 773 -26.08 -34.96 -24.94
CA PHE A 773 -25.23 -33.77 -25.08
C PHE A 773 -24.04 -33.98 -26.04
N SER A 774 -23.23 -35.02 -25.84
CA SER A 774 -22.07 -35.29 -26.72
C SER A 774 -22.49 -35.56 -28.18
N THR A 775 -23.69 -36.09 -28.40
CA THR A 775 -24.28 -36.34 -29.73
C THR A 775 -24.77 -35.05 -30.38
N LEU A 776 -25.47 -34.18 -29.64
CA LEU A 776 -25.89 -32.86 -30.10
C LEU A 776 -24.68 -31.99 -30.47
N MET A 777 -23.68 -31.94 -29.60
CA MET A 777 -22.44 -31.21 -29.81
C MET A 777 -21.68 -31.73 -31.04
N SER A 778 -21.57 -33.05 -31.20
CA SER A 778 -20.92 -33.65 -32.39
C SER A 778 -21.71 -33.34 -33.67
N GLY A 779 -23.04 -33.30 -33.61
CA GLY A 779 -23.90 -32.85 -34.71
C GLY A 779 -23.65 -31.40 -35.09
N PHE A 780 -23.46 -30.51 -34.10
CA PHE A 780 -23.20 -29.10 -34.36
C PHE A 780 -21.78 -28.89 -34.90
N VAL A 781 -20.77 -29.56 -34.33
CA VAL A 781 -19.41 -29.63 -34.89
C VAL A 781 -19.41 -30.11 -36.36
N THR A 782 -20.24 -31.10 -36.69
CA THR A 782 -20.42 -31.58 -38.07
C THR A 782 -21.02 -30.50 -38.98
N GLN A 783 -22.01 -29.73 -38.50
CA GLN A 783 -22.57 -28.59 -39.23
C GLN A 783 -21.52 -27.47 -39.41
N LEU A 784 -20.72 -27.16 -38.39
CA LEU A 784 -19.66 -26.15 -38.47
C LEU A 784 -18.53 -26.55 -39.44
N HIS A 785 -18.17 -27.84 -39.49
CA HIS A 785 -17.26 -28.39 -40.51
C HIS A 785 -17.82 -28.20 -41.92
N ARG A 786 -19.09 -28.55 -42.13
CA ARG A 786 -19.78 -28.41 -43.42
C ARG A 786 -19.86 -26.94 -43.88
N LEU A 787 -20.04 -25.99 -42.96
CA LEU A 787 -20.16 -24.56 -43.28
C LEU A 787 -18.81 -23.87 -43.53
N SER A 788 -17.78 -24.20 -42.74
CA SER A 788 -16.45 -23.56 -42.80
C SER A 788 -15.48 -24.23 -43.78
N GLY A 789 -15.68 -25.53 -44.05
CA GLY A 789 -14.69 -26.38 -44.73
C GLY A 789 -13.42 -26.65 -43.91
N GLN A 790 -13.37 -26.22 -42.64
CA GLN A 790 -12.19 -26.39 -41.78
C GLN A 790 -12.15 -27.78 -41.13
N ASN A 791 -11.01 -28.46 -41.27
CA ASN A 791 -10.75 -29.78 -40.70
C ASN A 791 -10.21 -29.77 -39.25
N ASP A 792 -9.78 -28.62 -38.73
CA ASP A 792 -9.23 -28.45 -37.37
C ASP A 792 -9.65 -27.08 -36.83
N PHE A 793 -10.45 -27.08 -35.76
CA PHE A 793 -10.97 -25.88 -35.09
C PHE A 793 -11.34 -26.20 -33.64
N ALA A 794 -11.59 -25.17 -32.83
CA ALA A 794 -12.06 -25.32 -31.45
C ALA A 794 -13.37 -24.55 -31.22
N ILE A 795 -14.18 -25.05 -30.30
CA ILE A 795 -15.43 -24.45 -29.85
C ILE A 795 -15.45 -24.38 -28.32
N GLY A 796 -16.05 -23.34 -27.76
CA GLY A 796 -16.20 -23.15 -26.33
C GLY A 796 -17.33 -23.99 -25.76
N LEU A 797 -17.12 -24.56 -24.57
CA LEU A 797 -18.15 -25.15 -23.73
C LEU A 797 -18.19 -24.41 -22.41
N ALA A 798 -19.32 -23.79 -22.07
CA ALA A 798 -19.55 -23.23 -20.75
C ALA A 798 -19.76 -24.38 -19.73
N ALA A 799 -18.78 -24.59 -18.85
CA ALA A 799 -18.85 -25.61 -17.81
C ALA A 799 -18.99 -24.97 -16.42
N ALA A 800 -20.09 -25.26 -15.71
CA ALA A 800 -20.32 -24.78 -14.35
C ALA A 800 -19.37 -25.48 -13.35
N GLY A 801 -18.50 -24.71 -12.66
CA GLY A 801 -17.62 -25.21 -11.61
C GLY A 801 -18.35 -25.75 -10.38
N GLN A 802 -19.62 -25.37 -10.18
CA GLN A 802 -20.49 -25.85 -9.11
C GLN A 802 -20.95 -27.31 -9.27
N SER A 803 -20.69 -27.96 -10.41
CA SER A 803 -21.23 -29.28 -10.82
C SER A 803 -20.70 -30.50 -10.02
N GLY A 804 -20.24 -30.31 -8.79
CA GLY A 804 -19.86 -31.37 -7.85
C GLY A 804 -20.54 -31.19 -6.49
N GLN A 805 -20.74 -32.29 -5.75
CA GLN A 805 -21.50 -32.29 -4.47
C GLN A 805 -21.01 -31.28 -3.43
N SER A 806 -19.75 -30.85 -3.49
CA SER A 806 -19.16 -29.90 -2.55
C SER A 806 -19.58 -28.44 -2.75
N ASN A 807 -20.10 -28.04 -3.91
CA ASN A 807 -20.34 -26.62 -4.28
C ASN A 807 -21.76 -26.32 -4.80
N ALA A 808 -22.72 -27.22 -4.60
CA ALA A 808 -24.05 -27.17 -5.23
C ALA A 808 -24.84 -25.86 -5.01
N ASN A 809 -24.63 -25.17 -3.87
CA ASN A 809 -25.30 -23.92 -3.50
C ASN A 809 -24.36 -22.69 -3.47
N LEU A 810 -23.23 -22.75 -4.16
CA LEU A 810 -22.30 -21.62 -4.31
C LEU A 810 -22.84 -20.63 -5.34
N VAL A 811 -22.98 -19.36 -4.94
CA VAL A 811 -23.32 -18.23 -5.81
C VAL A 811 -22.05 -17.44 -6.12
N GLY A 812 -21.79 -17.17 -7.40
CA GLY A 812 -20.66 -16.37 -7.86
C GLY A 812 -20.40 -16.55 -9.34
N HIS A 813 -19.21 -16.15 -9.82
CA HIS A 813 -18.74 -16.50 -11.15
C HIS A 813 -17.81 -17.73 -11.09
N CYS A 814 -18.33 -18.90 -11.45
CA CYS A 814 -17.61 -20.17 -11.37
C CYS A 814 -17.55 -20.93 -12.70
N VAL A 815 -17.99 -20.32 -13.81
CA VAL A 815 -17.97 -20.95 -15.14
C VAL A 815 -16.56 -20.96 -15.72
N SER A 816 -16.07 -22.14 -16.09
CA SER A 816 -14.90 -22.30 -16.94
C SER A 816 -15.33 -22.47 -18.40
N LEU A 817 -14.79 -21.64 -19.29
CA LEU A 817 -14.97 -21.81 -20.73
C LEU A 817 -13.95 -22.84 -21.25
N LEU A 818 -14.40 -24.05 -21.59
CA LEU A 818 -13.53 -25.16 -21.98
C LEU A 818 -13.37 -25.23 -23.51
N PRO A 819 -12.14 -25.13 -24.05
CA PRO A 819 -11.90 -25.16 -25.50
C PRO A 819 -11.88 -26.59 -26.04
N ILE A 820 -12.99 -27.06 -26.60
CA ILE A 820 -13.10 -28.41 -27.17
C ILE A 820 -12.68 -28.40 -28.65
N ARG A 821 -11.56 -29.07 -28.95
CA ARG A 821 -10.95 -29.13 -30.28
C ARG A 821 -11.49 -30.30 -31.10
N ALA A 822 -12.01 -30.02 -32.29
CA ALA A 822 -12.44 -31.01 -33.27
C ALA A 822 -11.37 -31.19 -34.36
N LYS A 823 -11.03 -32.45 -34.69
CA LYS A 823 -10.13 -32.79 -35.82
C LYS A 823 -10.80 -33.82 -36.72
N ILE A 824 -11.16 -33.39 -37.92
CA ILE A 824 -11.99 -34.12 -38.88
C ILE A 824 -11.17 -34.41 -40.14
N SER A 825 -11.05 -35.68 -40.50
CA SER A 825 -10.47 -36.10 -41.80
C SER A 825 -11.56 -36.27 -42.87
N PRO A 826 -11.21 -36.27 -44.17
CA PRO A 826 -12.18 -36.48 -45.26
C PRO A 826 -12.97 -37.80 -45.19
N GLU A 827 -12.40 -38.81 -44.52
CA GLU A 827 -12.93 -40.16 -44.33
C GLU A 827 -13.66 -40.33 -42.98
N SER A 828 -13.66 -39.31 -42.12
CA SER A 828 -14.28 -39.39 -40.80
C SER A 828 -15.78 -39.69 -40.90
N THR A 829 -16.26 -40.55 -40.01
CA THR A 829 -17.68 -40.87 -39.84
C THR A 829 -18.24 -40.09 -38.65
N PHE A 830 -19.56 -40.01 -38.52
CA PHE A 830 -20.15 -39.37 -37.34
C PHE A 830 -19.77 -40.10 -36.06
N LYS A 831 -19.71 -41.44 -36.09
CA LYS A 831 -19.31 -42.27 -34.94
C LYS A 831 -17.86 -42.01 -34.51
N SER A 832 -16.92 -41.85 -35.45
CA SER A 832 -15.53 -41.55 -35.11
C SER A 832 -15.39 -40.15 -34.51
N LEU A 833 -16.11 -39.15 -35.06
CA LEU A 833 -16.14 -37.81 -34.50
C LEU A 833 -16.79 -37.78 -33.12
N LEU A 834 -17.91 -38.48 -32.92
CA LEU A 834 -18.58 -38.60 -31.63
C LEU A 834 -17.67 -39.27 -30.58
N GLY A 835 -16.90 -40.28 -30.96
CA GLY A 835 -15.88 -40.87 -30.10
C GLY A 835 -14.80 -39.87 -29.69
N GLN A 836 -14.29 -39.07 -30.63
CA GLN A 836 -13.30 -38.01 -30.35
C GLN A 836 -13.86 -36.92 -29.43
N ILE A 837 -15.04 -36.38 -29.74
CA ILE A 837 -15.69 -35.31 -28.95
C ILE A 837 -16.06 -35.83 -27.55
N LYS A 838 -16.56 -37.06 -27.43
CA LYS A 838 -16.83 -37.67 -26.11
C LYS A 838 -15.57 -37.75 -25.25
N THR A 839 -14.45 -38.25 -25.80
CA THR A 839 -13.19 -38.34 -25.05
C THR A 839 -12.69 -36.95 -24.68
N GLY A 840 -12.66 -36.01 -25.64
CA GLY A 840 -12.25 -34.63 -25.37
C GLY A 840 -13.13 -33.89 -24.36
N LEU A 841 -14.43 -34.21 -24.28
CA LEU A 841 -15.33 -33.73 -23.23
C LEU A 841 -14.97 -34.29 -21.86
N MET A 842 -14.74 -35.60 -21.75
CA MET A 842 -14.32 -36.23 -20.49
C MET A 842 -12.99 -35.65 -20.00
N ASP A 843 -11.98 -35.63 -20.87
CA ASP A 843 -10.67 -35.07 -20.55
C ASP A 843 -10.77 -33.58 -20.17
N ALA A 844 -11.66 -32.80 -20.81
CA ALA A 844 -11.87 -31.40 -20.47
C ALA A 844 -12.57 -31.20 -19.12
N PHE A 845 -13.52 -32.07 -18.73
CA PHE A 845 -14.16 -32.02 -17.42
C PHE A 845 -13.20 -32.43 -16.28
N ASP A 846 -12.31 -33.40 -16.53
CA ASP A 846 -11.27 -33.82 -15.58
C ASP A 846 -10.18 -32.75 -15.37
N HIS A 847 -10.10 -31.74 -16.25
CA HIS A 847 -9.11 -30.65 -16.22
C HIS A 847 -9.75 -29.25 -16.28
N ARG A 848 -11.02 -29.12 -15.90
CA ARG A 848 -11.87 -27.93 -16.09
C ARG A 848 -11.46 -26.69 -15.31
N GLU A 849 -10.62 -26.87 -14.29
CA GLU A 849 -10.16 -25.79 -13.42
C GLU A 849 -9.27 -24.79 -14.20
N TYR A 850 -8.59 -25.23 -15.26
CA TYR A 850 -7.70 -24.38 -16.06
C TYR A 850 -8.46 -23.52 -17.07
N THR A 851 -8.31 -22.21 -16.92
CA THR A 851 -9.13 -21.23 -17.64
C THR A 851 -8.64 -20.96 -19.05
N TYR A 852 -9.59 -20.50 -19.87
CA TYR A 852 -9.32 -20.10 -21.23
C TYR A 852 -8.32 -18.93 -21.32
N GLY A 853 -8.46 -17.92 -20.44
CA GLY A 853 -7.51 -16.82 -20.28
C GLY A 853 -6.06 -17.28 -20.03
N LYS A 854 -5.83 -18.26 -19.13
CA LYS A 854 -4.48 -18.82 -18.90
C LYS A 854 -3.93 -19.55 -20.12
N LEU A 855 -4.78 -20.28 -20.85
CA LEU A 855 -4.37 -20.92 -22.10
C LEU A 855 -3.92 -19.87 -23.13
N LEU A 856 -4.70 -18.80 -23.29
CA LEU A 856 -4.39 -17.71 -24.21
C LEU A 856 -3.13 -16.90 -23.87
N GLU A 857 -2.72 -16.84 -22.59
CA GLU A 857 -1.45 -16.22 -22.20
C GLU A 857 -0.24 -17.01 -22.75
N LYS A 858 -0.34 -18.34 -22.76
CA LYS A 858 0.79 -19.23 -23.09
C LYS A 858 0.82 -19.63 -24.57
N LEU A 859 -0.30 -19.49 -25.29
CA LEU A 859 -0.38 -19.75 -26.73
C LEU A 859 0.00 -18.52 -27.57
N ARG A 860 0.94 -18.71 -28.50
CA ARG A 860 1.21 -17.75 -29.58
C ARG A 860 0.19 -17.95 -30.70
N LEU A 861 -0.83 -17.09 -30.73
CA LEU A 861 -1.87 -17.08 -31.75
C LEU A 861 -1.67 -15.89 -32.70
N ASN A 862 -1.93 -16.07 -33.98
CA ASN A 862 -2.19 -14.94 -34.88
C ASN A 862 -3.57 -14.38 -34.50
N ARG A 863 -3.64 -13.10 -34.14
CA ARG A 863 -4.87 -12.45 -33.66
C ARG A 863 -5.46 -11.54 -34.76
N ASP A 864 -6.77 -11.36 -34.72
CA ASP A 864 -7.54 -10.45 -35.56
C ASP A 864 -8.49 -9.67 -34.64
N ALA A 865 -8.37 -8.35 -34.58
CA ALA A 865 -9.14 -7.51 -33.64
C ALA A 865 -10.67 -7.59 -33.85
N SER A 866 -11.14 -8.13 -34.99
CA SER A 866 -12.57 -8.30 -35.29
C SER A 866 -13.18 -9.64 -34.82
N GLN A 867 -12.39 -10.53 -34.23
CA GLN A 867 -12.85 -11.86 -33.78
C GLN A 867 -12.29 -12.21 -32.39
N PRO A 868 -13.00 -13.02 -31.59
CA PRO A 868 -12.39 -13.60 -30.40
C PRO A 868 -11.18 -14.46 -30.82
N PRO A 869 -10.09 -14.50 -30.03
CA PRO A 869 -9.05 -15.49 -30.24
C PRO A 869 -9.65 -16.90 -30.13
N LEU A 870 -9.08 -17.88 -30.84
CA LEU A 870 -9.33 -19.34 -30.87
C LEU A 870 -10.79 -19.87 -30.99
N LEU A 871 -11.75 -19.32 -30.24
CA LEU A 871 -13.12 -19.78 -30.10
C LEU A 871 -14.10 -18.75 -30.68
N SER A 872 -14.67 -19.01 -31.86
CA SER A 872 -15.71 -18.15 -32.45
C SER A 872 -17.14 -18.57 -32.05
N VAL A 873 -17.31 -19.72 -31.40
CA VAL A 873 -18.61 -20.34 -31.11
C VAL A 873 -18.60 -20.95 -29.71
N GLU A 874 -19.70 -20.76 -28.99
CA GLU A 874 -19.93 -21.31 -27.64
C GLU A 874 -21.14 -22.26 -27.63
N ILE A 875 -21.08 -23.29 -26.78
CA ILE A 875 -22.19 -24.22 -26.51
C ILE A 875 -22.44 -24.30 -25.00
N THR A 876 -23.72 -24.27 -24.62
CA THR A 876 -24.20 -24.49 -23.26
C THR A 876 -25.29 -25.56 -23.26
N TYR A 877 -25.29 -26.45 -22.26
CA TYR A 877 -26.30 -27.50 -22.09
C TYR A 877 -26.85 -27.46 -20.67
N GLU A 878 -28.15 -27.25 -20.56
CA GLU A 878 -28.88 -27.03 -19.31
C GLU A 878 -30.12 -27.94 -19.26
N SER A 879 -30.63 -28.15 -18.05
CA SER A 879 -31.96 -28.75 -17.81
C SER A 879 -32.90 -27.66 -17.32
N GLU A 880 -34.18 -27.74 -17.69
CA GLU A 880 -35.18 -26.78 -17.23
C GLU A 880 -35.32 -26.81 -15.70
N SER A 881 -35.31 -25.64 -15.07
CA SER A 881 -35.37 -25.48 -13.61
C SER A 881 -36.70 -25.98 -13.03
N ALA A 882 -36.68 -26.38 -11.77
CA ALA A 882 -37.89 -26.76 -11.04
C ALA A 882 -38.84 -25.56 -10.84
N SER A 883 -40.09 -25.84 -10.42
CA SER A 883 -41.04 -24.78 -10.09
C SER A 883 -40.56 -23.94 -8.89
N LEU A 884 -40.56 -22.61 -9.04
CA LEU A 884 -40.04 -21.72 -8.02
C LEU A 884 -40.98 -21.64 -6.80
N PRO A 885 -40.48 -21.79 -5.56
CA PRO A 885 -41.31 -22.01 -4.37
C PRO A 885 -41.90 -20.72 -3.75
N PHE A 886 -42.48 -19.80 -4.54
CA PHE A 886 -43.04 -18.50 -4.08
C PHE A 886 -44.37 -18.59 -3.28
N GLY A 887 -44.51 -19.62 -2.43
CA GLY A 887 -45.65 -19.78 -1.53
C GLY A 887 -46.97 -20.03 -2.23
N ASP A 888 -47.86 -19.03 -2.22
CA ASP A 888 -49.19 -19.08 -2.84
C ASP A 888 -49.23 -18.44 -4.25
N LEU A 889 -48.12 -17.86 -4.71
CA LEU A 889 -47.97 -17.30 -6.06
C LEU A 889 -47.61 -18.41 -7.05
N GLN A 890 -48.19 -18.36 -8.26
CA GLN A 890 -47.66 -19.14 -9.38
C GLN A 890 -46.49 -18.37 -9.98
N ALA A 891 -45.29 -18.93 -9.84
CA ALA A 891 -44.04 -18.33 -10.29
C ALA A 891 -43.46 -19.07 -11.50
N LYS A 892 -43.03 -18.33 -12.53
CA LYS A 892 -42.32 -18.87 -13.70
C LYS A 892 -41.23 -17.91 -14.19
N THR A 893 -40.09 -18.45 -14.56
CA THR A 893 -38.97 -17.69 -15.15
C THR A 893 -39.11 -17.53 -16.65
N VAL A 894 -38.75 -16.36 -17.14
CA VAL A 894 -38.62 -16.03 -18.56
C VAL A 894 -37.26 -15.36 -18.73
N LEU A 895 -36.38 -15.94 -19.55
CA LEU A 895 -35.10 -15.34 -19.88
C LEU A 895 -35.32 -14.07 -20.70
N ASN A 896 -34.66 -12.97 -20.35
CA ASN A 896 -34.81 -11.71 -21.07
C ASN A 896 -33.91 -11.69 -22.33
N PRO A 897 -34.35 -11.12 -23.47
CA PRO A 897 -33.57 -11.13 -24.70
C PRO A 897 -32.21 -10.44 -24.53
N LYS A 898 -31.11 -11.12 -24.91
CA LYS A 898 -29.78 -10.49 -24.96
C LYS A 898 -29.77 -9.45 -26.09
N SER A 899 -29.30 -8.24 -25.78
CA SER A 899 -29.00 -7.23 -26.82
C SER A 899 -27.58 -7.38 -27.39
N TYR A 900 -26.71 -8.10 -26.68
CA TYR A 900 -25.29 -8.26 -27.02
C TYR A 900 -24.83 -9.71 -26.82
N ALA A 901 -23.91 -10.19 -27.67
CA ALA A 901 -23.34 -11.53 -27.66
C ALA A 901 -21.80 -11.46 -27.74
N ASN A 902 -21.12 -12.41 -27.10
CA ASN A 902 -19.65 -12.47 -27.04
C ASN A 902 -19.04 -13.25 -28.21
N PHE A 903 -19.75 -14.26 -28.69
CA PHE A 903 -19.29 -15.15 -29.77
C PHE A 903 -20.06 -14.89 -31.06
N ASP A 904 -19.59 -15.46 -32.18
CA ASP A 904 -20.27 -15.31 -33.47
C ASP A 904 -21.58 -16.10 -33.48
N LEU A 905 -21.59 -17.25 -32.79
CA LEU A 905 -22.77 -18.06 -32.44
C LEU A 905 -22.66 -18.55 -30.98
N GLU A 906 -23.72 -18.41 -30.19
CA GLU A 906 -23.87 -19.01 -28.86
C GLU A 906 -25.07 -19.97 -28.88
N MET A 907 -24.84 -21.28 -28.74
CA MET A 907 -25.89 -22.30 -28.86
C MET A 907 -26.23 -22.92 -27.51
N TYR A 908 -27.46 -22.71 -27.06
CA TYR A 908 -28.00 -23.18 -25.79
C TYR A 908 -28.98 -24.33 -26.04
N PHE A 909 -28.78 -25.44 -25.34
CA PHE A 909 -29.66 -26.59 -25.32
C PHE A 909 -30.33 -26.70 -23.94
N THR A 910 -31.66 -26.73 -23.89
CA THR A 910 -32.43 -26.83 -22.64
C THR A 910 -33.32 -28.08 -22.67
N GLU A 911 -33.01 -29.08 -21.85
CA GLU A 911 -33.79 -30.32 -21.72
C GLU A 911 -35.01 -30.12 -20.81
N SER A 912 -36.20 -30.51 -21.28
CA SER A 912 -37.46 -30.46 -20.52
C SER A 912 -38.38 -31.66 -20.79
N GLU A 913 -39.47 -31.79 -20.03
CA GLU A 913 -40.50 -32.82 -20.27
C GLU A 913 -41.12 -32.73 -21.68
N ASN A 914 -41.13 -31.54 -22.28
CA ASN A 914 -41.67 -31.31 -23.62
C ASN A 914 -40.68 -31.70 -24.75
N GLY A 915 -39.40 -31.91 -24.44
CA GLY A 915 -38.35 -32.28 -25.39
C GLY A 915 -37.07 -31.48 -25.19
N LEU A 916 -36.53 -30.93 -26.27
CA LEU A 916 -35.32 -30.11 -26.25
C LEU A 916 -35.61 -28.72 -26.81
N GLY A 917 -35.50 -27.70 -25.95
CA GLY A 917 -35.38 -26.30 -26.37
C GLY A 917 -34.00 -26.03 -26.96
N ILE A 918 -33.96 -25.24 -28.03
CA ILE A 918 -32.72 -24.77 -28.65
C ILE A 918 -32.85 -23.25 -28.80
N ARG A 919 -31.91 -22.51 -28.21
CA ARG A 919 -31.73 -21.07 -28.43
C ARG A 919 -30.39 -20.85 -29.10
N LEU A 920 -30.38 -20.04 -30.16
CA LEU A 920 -29.18 -19.69 -30.90
C LEU A 920 -29.09 -18.17 -30.98
N ASP A 921 -28.17 -17.60 -30.22
CA ASP A 921 -27.80 -16.20 -30.29
C ASP A 921 -26.68 -16.04 -31.33
N TYR A 922 -26.67 -14.94 -32.08
CA TYR A 922 -25.73 -14.72 -33.17
C TYR A 922 -25.42 -13.23 -33.35
N GLN A 923 -24.23 -12.90 -33.86
CA GLN A 923 -23.89 -11.51 -34.19
C GLN A 923 -24.71 -11.03 -35.40
N ALA A 924 -25.69 -10.16 -35.16
CA ALA A 924 -26.61 -9.61 -36.16
C ALA A 924 -25.92 -8.68 -37.18
N GLU A 925 -24.67 -8.30 -36.92
CA GLU A 925 -23.81 -7.52 -37.83
C GLU A 925 -22.95 -8.41 -38.73
N LYS A 926 -22.89 -9.73 -38.49
CA LYS A 926 -22.23 -10.72 -39.34
C LYS A 926 -23.22 -11.59 -40.12
N PHE A 927 -24.36 -11.93 -39.53
CA PHE A 927 -25.34 -12.87 -40.10
C PHE A 927 -26.74 -12.28 -40.15
N LYS A 928 -27.46 -12.57 -41.24
CA LYS A 928 -28.89 -12.31 -41.36
C LYS A 928 -29.68 -13.40 -40.64
N LYS A 929 -30.85 -13.02 -40.10
CA LYS A 929 -31.75 -13.95 -39.42
C LYS A 929 -32.07 -15.17 -40.29
N GLU A 930 -32.34 -14.94 -41.57
CA GLU A 930 -32.73 -15.96 -42.55
C GLU A 930 -31.60 -16.95 -42.88
N THR A 931 -30.34 -16.55 -42.69
CA THR A 931 -29.17 -17.42 -42.84
C THR A 931 -28.99 -18.31 -41.63
N VAL A 932 -29.08 -17.75 -40.41
CA VAL A 932 -28.95 -18.52 -39.17
C VAL A 932 -30.14 -19.46 -38.98
N GLU A 933 -31.35 -19.05 -39.35
CA GLU A 933 -32.56 -19.89 -39.33
C GLU A 933 -32.45 -21.06 -40.32
N ARG A 934 -31.86 -20.84 -41.50
CA ARG A 934 -31.53 -21.93 -42.44
C ARG A 934 -30.52 -22.90 -41.85
N TRP A 935 -29.46 -22.41 -41.20
CA TRP A 935 -28.47 -23.27 -40.53
C TRP A 935 -29.06 -24.08 -39.37
N LEU A 936 -29.97 -23.50 -38.58
CA LEU A 936 -30.65 -24.18 -37.48
C LEU A 936 -31.58 -25.30 -37.99
N ASN A 937 -32.26 -25.09 -39.12
CA ASN A 937 -33.02 -26.13 -39.80
C ASN A 937 -32.12 -27.20 -40.45
N HIS A 938 -30.99 -26.82 -41.04
CA HIS A 938 -29.98 -27.76 -41.56
C HIS A 938 -29.38 -28.63 -40.45
N PHE A 939 -29.13 -28.06 -39.26
CA PHE A 939 -28.64 -28.81 -38.10
C PHE A 939 -29.62 -29.91 -37.66
N LYS A 940 -30.93 -29.64 -37.64
CA LYS A 940 -31.96 -30.67 -37.33
C LYS A 940 -31.94 -31.84 -38.33
N LEU A 941 -31.98 -31.54 -39.62
CA LEU A 941 -31.95 -32.55 -40.69
C LEU A 941 -30.63 -33.34 -40.71
N LEU A 942 -29.50 -32.66 -40.43
CA LEU A 942 -28.20 -33.29 -40.27
C LEU A 942 -28.21 -34.24 -39.08
N LEU A 943 -28.76 -33.82 -37.94
CA LEU A 943 -28.81 -34.61 -36.70
C LEU A 943 -29.59 -35.92 -36.92
N GLU A 944 -30.76 -35.86 -37.57
CA GLU A 944 -31.53 -37.04 -37.99
C GLU A 944 -30.73 -37.96 -38.92
N SER A 945 -30.01 -37.38 -39.89
CA SER A 945 -29.22 -38.14 -40.87
C SER A 945 -28.04 -38.87 -40.23
N VAL A 946 -27.30 -38.20 -39.33
CA VAL A 946 -26.09 -38.76 -38.70
C VAL A 946 -26.41 -39.81 -37.64
N ILE A 947 -27.54 -39.70 -36.92
CA ILE A 947 -27.97 -40.75 -35.96
C ILE A 947 -28.55 -41.98 -36.67
N ALA A 948 -29.08 -41.82 -37.89
CA ALA A 948 -29.57 -42.91 -38.72
C ALA A 948 -28.44 -43.69 -39.41
N GLN A 949 -27.37 -42.99 -39.86
CA GLN A 949 -26.26 -43.59 -40.60
C GLN A 949 -24.87 -43.20 -40.03
N PRO A 950 -24.56 -43.55 -38.77
CA PRO A 950 -23.40 -43.02 -38.06
C PRO A 950 -22.03 -43.50 -38.59
N GLU A 951 -22.01 -44.57 -39.38
CA GLU A 951 -20.81 -45.13 -40.03
C GLU A 951 -20.57 -44.60 -41.46
N THR A 952 -21.50 -43.81 -42.02
CA THR A 952 -21.32 -43.21 -43.35
C THR A 952 -20.31 -42.05 -43.26
N PRO A 953 -19.36 -41.91 -44.21
CA PRO A 953 -18.43 -40.78 -44.22
C PRO A 953 -19.18 -39.44 -44.28
N LEU A 954 -18.77 -38.47 -43.47
CA LEU A 954 -19.46 -37.17 -43.34
C LEU A 954 -19.62 -36.47 -44.70
N THR A 955 -18.59 -36.54 -45.54
CA THR A 955 -18.57 -35.98 -46.91
C THR A 955 -19.60 -36.58 -47.87
N GLN A 956 -20.15 -37.78 -47.57
CA GLN A 956 -21.29 -38.35 -48.30
C GLN A 956 -22.61 -37.86 -47.72
N LEU A 957 -22.75 -37.80 -46.39
CA LEU A 957 -23.93 -37.26 -45.71
C LEU A 957 -24.18 -35.79 -46.07
N TYR A 958 -23.14 -34.98 -46.30
CA TYR A 958 -23.30 -33.59 -46.73
C TYR A 958 -24.04 -33.43 -48.07
N LYS A 959 -24.05 -34.47 -48.92
CA LYS A 959 -24.74 -34.49 -50.22
C LYS A 959 -26.23 -34.75 -50.11
N THR A 960 -26.73 -35.22 -48.96
CA THR A 960 -28.16 -35.46 -48.73
C THR A 960 -28.87 -34.22 -48.17
N LEU A 961 -28.12 -33.18 -47.80
CA LEU A 961 -28.65 -31.92 -47.26
C LEU A 961 -28.78 -30.84 -48.36
N PRO A 962 -29.71 -29.87 -48.22
CA PRO A 962 -29.88 -28.78 -49.19
C PRO A 962 -28.59 -27.99 -49.37
N ALA A 963 -28.28 -27.60 -50.61
CA ALA A 963 -27.11 -26.79 -50.94
C ALA A 963 -27.26 -25.36 -50.40
N GLU A 964 -26.17 -24.77 -49.91
CA GLU A 964 -26.15 -23.34 -49.54
C GLU A 964 -26.14 -22.45 -50.80
N PRO A 965 -26.71 -21.23 -50.76
CA PRO A 965 -26.71 -20.31 -51.90
C PRO A 965 -25.28 -19.93 -52.35
N LEU A 966 -25.03 -19.89 -53.67
CA LEU A 966 -23.69 -19.74 -54.26
C LEU A 966 -22.89 -18.50 -53.79
N ALA A 967 -23.56 -17.45 -53.29
CA ALA A 967 -22.89 -16.28 -52.73
C ALA A 967 -21.94 -16.64 -51.56
N ALA A 968 -22.27 -17.66 -50.76
CA ALA A 968 -21.47 -18.09 -49.62
C ALA A 968 -20.15 -18.80 -50.01
N GLN A 969 -20.07 -19.40 -51.21
CA GLN A 969 -18.90 -20.18 -51.63
C GLN A 969 -17.78 -19.34 -52.27
N GLN A 970 -18.09 -18.15 -52.79
CA GLN A 970 -17.10 -17.30 -53.48
C GLN A 970 -16.17 -16.53 -52.53
N GLN A 971 -16.58 -16.25 -51.28
CA GLN A 971 -15.70 -15.60 -50.30
C GLN A 971 -14.81 -16.60 -49.53
N ALA A 972 -15.25 -17.84 -49.31
CA ALA A 972 -14.46 -18.86 -48.62
C ALA A 972 -13.30 -19.44 -49.44
N SER A 973 -13.28 -19.19 -50.77
CA SER A 973 -12.42 -19.90 -51.73
C SER A 973 -11.31 -19.04 -52.35
N GLN A 974 -11.12 -17.79 -51.93
CA GLN A 974 -9.93 -17.04 -52.32
C GLN A 974 -8.73 -17.58 -51.51
N PRO A 975 -7.58 -17.87 -52.16
CA PRO A 975 -6.33 -17.98 -51.42
C PRO A 975 -6.16 -16.72 -50.58
N VAL A 976 -5.64 -16.86 -49.36
CA VAL A 976 -5.08 -15.68 -48.69
C VAL A 976 -3.88 -15.28 -49.53
N ASP A 977 -4.08 -14.30 -50.43
CA ASP A 977 -2.98 -13.60 -51.05
C ASP A 977 -2.06 -13.18 -49.91
N LYS A 978 -0.78 -13.57 -50.02
CA LYS A 978 0.24 -12.95 -49.19
C LYS A 978 0.06 -11.46 -49.41
N LYS A 979 -0.28 -10.69 -48.35
CA LYS A 979 -0.08 -9.25 -48.37
C LYS A 979 1.34 -9.08 -48.92
N GLU A 980 1.45 -8.41 -50.06
CA GLU A 980 2.75 -7.97 -50.54
C GLU A 980 3.38 -7.15 -49.42
N ASP A 981 4.71 -7.18 -49.31
CA ASP A 981 5.44 -6.26 -48.44
C ASP A 981 5.28 -4.83 -48.99
N THR A 982 4.09 -4.25 -48.81
CA THR A 982 3.92 -2.82 -48.72
C THR A 982 4.72 -2.42 -47.49
N LYS A 983 5.96 -2.01 -47.73
CA LYS A 983 6.73 -1.13 -46.86
C LYS A 983 5.98 0.20 -46.74
N GLU A 984 4.83 0.17 -46.06
CA GLU A 984 4.27 1.35 -45.44
C GLU A 984 5.34 1.84 -44.47
N THR A 985 5.64 3.13 -44.59
CA THR A 985 6.80 3.80 -44.02
C THR A 985 7.00 3.42 -42.56
N HIS A 986 8.08 2.70 -42.25
CA HIS A 986 8.55 2.54 -40.87
C HIS A 986 8.97 3.92 -40.37
N VAL A 987 8.05 4.61 -39.69
CA VAL A 987 8.31 5.91 -39.08
C VAL A 987 9.12 5.63 -37.81
N GLU A 988 10.41 5.98 -37.85
CA GLU A 988 11.27 5.93 -36.66
C GLU A 988 10.77 6.92 -35.60
N ALA A 989 10.93 6.56 -34.33
CA ALA A 989 10.48 7.39 -33.22
C ALA A 989 11.17 8.76 -33.20
N SER A 990 10.35 9.79 -33.29
CA SER A 990 10.73 11.19 -33.35
C SER A 990 10.83 11.84 -31.96
N THR A 991 10.02 11.38 -31.00
CA THR A 991 10.03 11.85 -29.61
C THR A 991 10.66 10.85 -28.64
N GLU A 992 11.13 11.32 -27.48
CA GLU A 992 11.64 10.43 -26.42
C GLU A 992 10.55 9.53 -25.83
N THR A 993 9.29 10.00 -25.80
CA THR A 993 8.14 9.22 -25.38
C THR A 993 7.86 8.07 -26.35
N GLU A 994 7.91 8.31 -27.66
CA GLU A 994 7.80 7.26 -28.68
C GLU A 994 8.91 6.20 -28.53
N LYS A 995 10.16 6.61 -28.31
CA LYS A 995 11.30 5.67 -28.13
C LYS A 995 11.12 4.76 -26.91
N LYS A 996 10.69 5.34 -25.78
CA LYS A 996 10.41 4.60 -24.54
C LYS A 996 9.22 3.65 -24.70
N LEU A 997 8.15 4.08 -25.35
CA LEU A 997 7.01 3.21 -25.67
C LEU A 997 7.40 2.05 -26.59
N ILE A 998 8.22 2.28 -27.63
CA ILE A 998 8.80 1.21 -28.44
C ILE A 998 9.58 0.23 -27.55
N ALA A 999 10.41 0.69 -26.62
CA ALA A 999 11.16 -0.20 -25.73
C ALA A 999 10.24 -1.08 -24.86
N ILE A 1000 9.20 -0.50 -24.25
CA ILE A 1000 8.19 -1.23 -23.48
C ILE A 1000 7.47 -2.26 -24.34
N TRP A 1001 7.00 -1.87 -25.53
CA TRP A 1001 6.28 -2.76 -26.45
C TRP A 1001 7.17 -3.89 -26.96
N ARG A 1002 8.42 -3.60 -27.36
CA ARG A 1002 9.41 -4.60 -27.77
C ARG A 1002 9.64 -5.65 -26.67
N GLU A 1003 9.73 -5.23 -25.42
CA GLU A 1003 9.98 -6.14 -24.30
C GLU A 1003 8.74 -6.97 -23.92
N VAL A 1004 7.53 -6.37 -23.90
CA VAL A 1004 6.28 -7.07 -23.54
C VAL A 1004 5.80 -7.99 -24.67
N LEU A 1005 5.75 -7.49 -25.92
CA LEU A 1005 5.31 -8.24 -27.10
C LEU A 1005 6.38 -9.20 -27.62
N ARG A 1006 7.65 -9.00 -27.25
CA ARG A 1006 8.82 -9.78 -27.69
C ARG A 1006 9.06 -9.73 -29.20
N ILE A 1007 8.71 -8.59 -29.81
CA ILE A 1007 8.96 -8.29 -31.22
C ILE A 1007 10.14 -7.29 -31.29
N PRO A 1008 11.21 -7.58 -32.05
CA PRO A 1008 12.40 -6.72 -32.06
C PRO A 1008 12.26 -5.48 -32.94
N ASP A 1009 11.32 -5.46 -33.89
CA ASP A 1009 11.14 -4.37 -34.84
C ASP A 1009 9.67 -3.89 -34.79
N ILE A 1010 9.46 -2.64 -34.36
CA ILE A 1010 8.15 -2.02 -34.11
C ILE A 1010 8.29 -0.54 -34.49
N GLY A 1011 7.43 -0.05 -35.38
CA GLY A 1011 7.30 1.36 -35.76
C GLY A 1011 6.26 2.10 -34.91
N VAL A 1012 6.28 3.45 -34.91
CA VAL A 1012 5.37 4.23 -34.05
C VAL A 1012 3.89 4.18 -34.48
N THR A 1013 3.63 3.84 -35.74
CA THR A 1013 2.30 3.70 -36.33
C THR A 1013 1.74 2.28 -36.25
N ASP A 1014 2.50 1.32 -35.71
CA ASP A 1014 2.06 -0.07 -35.65
C ASP A 1014 0.91 -0.23 -34.65
N GLU A 1015 -0.14 -0.92 -35.09
CA GLU A 1015 -1.35 -1.21 -34.30
C GLU A 1015 -1.08 -2.31 -33.28
N PHE A 1016 -1.44 -2.08 -32.01
CA PHE A 1016 -1.19 -2.98 -30.88
C PHE A 1016 -1.67 -4.42 -31.14
N TYR A 1017 -2.84 -4.59 -31.77
CA TYR A 1017 -3.41 -5.90 -32.08
C TYR A 1017 -2.72 -6.61 -33.25
N ASP A 1018 -2.26 -5.88 -34.25
CA ASP A 1018 -1.57 -6.44 -35.43
C ASP A 1018 -0.18 -6.97 -35.04
N LEU A 1019 0.44 -6.37 -34.01
CA LEU A 1019 1.62 -6.88 -33.31
C LEU A 1019 1.32 -8.06 -32.36
N GLY A 1020 0.10 -8.61 -32.38
CA GLY A 1020 -0.30 -9.74 -31.53
C GLY A 1020 -0.65 -9.37 -30.08
N GLY A 1021 -0.78 -8.07 -29.78
CA GLY A 1021 -1.21 -7.56 -28.49
C GLY A 1021 -2.62 -8.03 -28.09
N HIS A 1022 -2.88 -8.06 -26.80
CA HIS A 1022 -4.17 -8.39 -26.20
C HIS A 1022 -4.27 -7.84 -24.78
N SER A 1023 -5.46 -7.82 -24.19
CA SER A 1023 -5.76 -7.13 -22.92
C SER A 1023 -4.76 -7.42 -21.80
N LEU A 1024 -4.33 -8.67 -21.60
CA LEU A 1024 -3.33 -9.04 -20.58
C LEU A 1024 -1.92 -8.48 -20.85
N LEU A 1025 -1.46 -8.47 -22.11
CA LEU A 1025 -0.23 -7.77 -22.50
C LEU A 1025 -0.42 -6.26 -22.43
N GLY A 1026 -1.64 -5.77 -22.68
CA GLY A 1026 -2.02 -4.37 -22.53
C GLY A 1026 -1.90 -3.90 -21.08
N VAL A 1027 -2.38 -4.68 -20.11
CA VAL A 1027 -2.16 -4.42 -18.68
C VAL A 1027 -0.65 -4.37 -18.39
N ARG A 1028 0.15 -5.33 -18.88
CA ARG A 1028 1.61 -5.31 -18.67
C ARG A 1028 2.31 -4.10 -19.29
N ILE A 1029 1.88 -3.66 -20.47
CA ILE A 1029 2.37 -2.44 -21.11
C ILE A 1029 1.96 -1.22 -20.29
N LEU A 1030 0.70 -1.14 -19.84
CA LEU A 1030 0.21 0.00 -19.06
C LEU A 1030 0.81 0.07 -17.66
N THR A 1031 1.07 -1.06 -16.99
CA THR A 1031 1.87 -1.09 -15.76
C THR A 1031 3.25 -0.50 -16.00
N ARG A 1032 3.92 -0.91 -17.08
CA ARG A 1032 5.25 -0.37 -17.45
C ARG A 1032 5.21 1.08 -17.93
N ILE A 1033 4.10 1.55 -18.49
CA ILE A 1033 3.89 2.96 -18.83
C ILE A 1033 3.66 3.79 -17.57
N SER A 1034 2.92 3.27 -16.59
CA SER A 1034 2.83 3.89 -15.27
C SER A 1034 4.21 3.91 -14.58
N ASP A 1035 4.98 2.82 -14.63
CA ASP A 1035 6.35 2.79 -14.10
C ASP A 1035 7.28 3.81 -14.80
N GLU A 1036 7.29 3.85 -16.15
CA GLU A 1036 8.23 4.65 -16.96
C GLU A 1036 7.85 6.13 -17.09
N PHE A 1037 6.55 6.45 -17.08
CA PHE A 1037 6.02 7.80 -17.31
C PHE A 1037 5.25 8.40 -16.13
N GLN A 1038 4.99 7.62 -15.07
CA GLN A 1038 4.24 8.04 -13.87
C GLN A 1038 2.81 8.53 -14.17
N ILE A 1039 2.17 7.91 -15.17
CA ILE A 1039 0.79 8.17 -15.58
C ILE A 1039 0.01 6.84 -15.57
N ASP A 1040 -1.01 6.76 -14.72
CA ASP A 1040 -1.98 5.67 -14.77
C ASP A 1040 -3.00 5.92 -15.89
N LEU A 1041 -2.97 5.06 -16.92
CA LEU A 1041 -3.95 5.04 -18.00
C LEU A 1041 -4.88 3.82 -17.83
N PRO A 1042 -6.20 3.96 -17.98
CA PRO A 1042 -7.11 2.83 -17.93
C PRO A 1042 -6.89 1.91 -19.12
N LEU A 1043 -7.20 0.62 -18.98
CA LEU A 1043 -6.88 -0.38 -20.02
C LEU A 1043 -7.52 -0.07 -21.38
N ARG A 1044 -8.72 0.49 -21.38
CA ARG A 1044 -9.43 1.02 -22.54
C ARG A 1044 -8.61 1.99 -23.39
N SER A 1045 -7.73 2.78 -22.77
CA SER A 1045 -6.94 3.80 -23.47
C SER A 1045 -5.94 3.19 -24.46
N LEU A 1046 -5.28 2.08 -24.11
CA LEU A 1046 -4.44 1.33 -25.05
C LEU A 1046 -5.27 0.44 -26.00
N LEU A 1047 -6.37 -0.13 -25.52
CA LEU A 1047 -7.11 -1.17 -26.24
C LEU A 1047 -8.16 -0.65 -27.23
N VAL A 1048 -8.59 0.60 -27.11
CA VAL A 1048 -9.71 1.17 -27.90
C VAL A 1048 -9.40 2.59 -28.37
N GLU A 1049 -8.83 3.43 -27.52
CA GLU A 1049 -8.74 4.88 -27.78
C GLU A 1049 -7.45 5.26 -28.52
N MET A 1050 -6.32 4.66 -28.15
CA MET A 1050 -4.98 4.99 -28.64
C MET A 1050 -4.16 3.70 -28.88
N PRO A 1051 -4.53 2.91 -29.90
CA PRO A 1051 -3.96 1.58 -30.15
C PRO A 1051 -2.59 1.59 -30.85
N THR A 1052 -1.99 2.78 -31.08
CA THR A 1052 -0.65 2.93 -31.69
C THR A 1052 0.29 3.68 -30.75
N ILE A 1053 1.59 3.43 -30.88
CA ILE A 1053 2.61 4.13 -30.07
C ILE A 1053 2.54 5.65 -30.27
N ALA A 1054 2.33 6.14 -31.49
CA ALA A 1054 2.21 7.56 -31.78
C ALA A 1054 0.99 8.23 -31.13
N SER A 1055 -0.18 7.57 -31.12
CA SER A 1055 -1.38 8.10 -30.46
C SER A 1055 -1.22 8.13 -28.94
N LEU A 1056 -0.65 7.07 -28.37
CA LEU A 1056 -0.38 6.95 -26.94
C LEU A 1056 0.71 7.92 -26.47
N ALA A 1057 1.76 8.14 -27.28
CA ALA A 1057 2.81 9.13 -27.01
C ALA A 1057 2.24 10.55 -26.94
N ASN A 1058 1.46 10.95 -27.95
CA ASN A 1058 0.83 12.27 -27.99
C ASN A 1058 -0.06 12.52 -26.77
N HIS A 1059 -0.79 11.52 -26.27
CA HIS A 1059 -1.61 11.68 -25.07
C HIS A 1059 -0.79 11.80 -23.79
N ILE A 1060 0.23 10.95 -23.64
CA ILE A 1060 1.20 11.03 -22.53
C ILE A 1060 1.90 12.40 -22.50
N ASP A 1061 2.28 12.93 -23.66
CA ASP A 1061 2.96 14.22 -23.76
C ASP A 1061 1.99 15.40 -23.54
N ASN A 1062 0.73 15.30 -23.98
CA ASN A 1062 -0.31 16.29 -23.64
C ASN A 1062 -0.64 16.30 -22.13
N LEU A 1063 -0.67 15.14 -21.47
CA LEU A 1063 -0.87 15.06 -20.02
C LEU A 1063 0.29 15.69 -19.25
N LYS A 1064 1.53 15.56 -19.74
CA LYS A 1064 2.69 16.28 -19.17
C LYS A 1064 2.58 17.80 -19.37
N LEU A 1065 2.17 18.26 -20.55
CA LEU A 1065 1.99 19.70 -20.85
C LEU A 1065 0.89 20.36 -19.99
N ILE A 1066 -0.14 19.61 -19.58
CA ILE A 1066 -1.19 20.10 -18.67
C ILE A 1066 -0.69 20.13 -17.20
N ALA A 1067 0.37 19.39 -16.87
CA ALA A 1067 0.96 19.34 -15.54
C ALA A 1067 2.05 20.42 -15.29
N GLU A 1068 2.48 21.16 -16.32
CA GLU A 1068 3.38 22.32 -16.16
C GLU A 1068 2.58 23.61 -15.92
N PRO A 1069 2.90 24.42 -14.89
CA PRO A 1069 2.27 25.72 -14.70
C PRO A 1069 2.75 26.70 -15.78
N ALA A 1070 1.82 27.39 -16.42
CA ALA A 1070 2.12 28.37 -17.46
C ALA A 1070 3.11 29.45 -16.98
N GLU A 1071 4.21 29.62 -17.70
CA GLU A 1071 5.19 30.68 -17.44
C GLU A 1071 4.53 32.06 -17.50
N GLN A 1072 4.75 32.87 -16.46
CA GLN A 1072 4.47 34.31 -16.56
C GLN A 1072 5.50 34.95 -17.52
N PRO A 1073 5.06 35.91 -18.37
CA PRO A 1073 5.95 36.50 -19.36
C PRO A 1073 7.08 37.29 -18.70
N ALA A 1074 8.28 37.16 -19.25
CA ALA A 1074 9.49 37.82 -18.76
C ALA A 1074 9.30 39.34 -18.60
N THR A 1075 9.50 39.84 -17.38
CA THR A 1075 9.80 41.25 -17.14
C THR A 1075 11.21 41.52 -17.63
N ALA A 1076 11.37 42.56 -18.46
CA ALA A 1076 12.64 42.91 -19.08
C ALA A 1076 13.73 43.33 -18.08
N ASP A 1077 14.98 43.21 -18.54
CA ASP A 1077 16.17 43.86 -17.97
C ASP A 1077 15.89 45.28 -17.45
N ASP A 1078 16.40 45.56 -16.25
CA ASP A 1078 17.04 46.84 -15.92
C ASP A 1078 17.90 46.65 -14.66
N SER A 1079 19.17 46.29 -14.86
CA SER A 1079 20.20 46.41 -13.83
C SER A 1079 21.54 46.85 -14.43
N ASP A 1080 21.62 48.15 -14.71
CA ASP A 1080 22.81 49.01 -14.69
C ASP A 1080 22.21 50.42 -14.51
N GLU A 1081 22.66 51.31 -13.60
CA GLU A 1081 23.96 51.41 -12.93
C GLU A 1081 23.86 52.48 -11.78
N TRP A 1082 24.77 52.45 -10.79
CA TRP A 1082 25.10 53.51 -9.78
C TRP A 1082 24.26 53.75 -8.49
N GLU A 1083 24.93 53.48 -7.36
CA GLU A 1083 25.24 54.35 -6.19
C GLU A 1083 24.19 55.23 -5.46
N ASP A 1084 24.30 55.17 -4.13
CA ASP A 1084 24.02 56.19 -3.10
C ASP A 1084 22.68 56.96 -3.09
N LEU A 1085 21.85 56.71 -2.06
CA LEU A 1085 21.71 57.65 -0.93
C LEU A 1085 20.77 57.13 0.19
N GLU A 1086 21.03 57.66 1.39
CA GLU A 1086 20.40 57.42 2.69
C GLU A 1086 18.85 57.47 2.72
N ILE A 1087 18.22 56.54 3.46
CA ILE A 1087 17.56 56.78 4.79
C ILE A 1087 17.06 55.44 5.38
#